data_AF-A0A960MCY0-F1
#
_entry.id   AF-A0A960MCY0-F1
#
_cell.length_a   1.000
_cell.length_b   1.000
_cell.length_c   1.000
_cell.angle_alpha   90.00
_cell.angle_beta   90.00
_cell.angle_gamma   90.00
#
_symmetry.space_group_name_H-M   'P 1'
#
loop_
_entity.id
_entity.type
_entity.pdbx_description
1 polymer ?
#
loop_
_entity_poly.entity_id
_entity_poly.type
_entity_poly.pdbx_seq_one_letter_code
_entity_poly.pdbx_strand_id
1 'polypeptide(L)'
;MFPTFANPEWLWCLLLLPPLAGLRVWSHLRSRVGASGLVSPKLTKDLIIGARQWSRWVVFSLQLIALASLLLALARPQWGFEVTDEESESRNVVIAIDTSRSMLANDLTPDRLTRAKLAAQDIVMSLPEDRIALIAFAGKAFLQAPLTLDHDAVLESIQQFDSELIPRGGSNLTKAAELAIELLEKVDSQESALIIFSDGEALEGKDDLKSIVDDAEKVGLNVITIGVGTENGSIIPEPDEKGKPQPGTFVTDDEGNVVRSRLDPAALQEMSHTLGGGAYLDLAATSSVAKSVNDTLKRVEVTRGASQSRRRPIDRFMWPLGIAMFFFVAAWLLPGTSRWIERLVSAARNSSPRSPTPASSDLPNKGTTAISLLILLAVFPSHSRAGIGEVDSPAFDAYRKRDFEGAIKSYKEEIATAEPGRDRAWLNLGLGAAAYQSGDLALAKEAFGKTLAEGDARLSERAHYNLANTLFRNGETILNENGHPKDPTLPKDDKTKEAITAQWQAALEHYQAALALNQADANARNNLSVVQKRIELLNQPPPPEDEKQDQQQQDQDQQQQQQQNQPQQQPQPNQPSPENPQENQNPPEPPQDPPQDPSDPSQQPPPDQPPQNQDQKEGQPDQTPQKPEPQRPPDEPQPDGKLEAKPDPKEGDTPPPQPLETQVNPETGFSPEEARQKLRTLADEDTDVRPLVNMPVQAEKYKNW
;
A
#
# COMPACT_ATOMS: atom_id res chain seq x y z
N MET A 1 -5.95 -45.54 2.82
CA MET A 1 -4.95 -44.46 2.94
C MET A 1 -4.33 -44.58 4.31
N PHE A 2 -3.01 -44.67 4.42
CA PHE A 2 -2.35 -44.75 5.74
C PHE A 2 -2.33 -43.36 6.39
N PRO A 3 -2.44 -43.25 7.73
CA PRO A 3 -2.30 -41.97 8.42
C PRO A 3 -0.86 -41.47 8.26
N THR A 4 -0.71 -40.24 7.77
CA THR A 4 0.55 -39.50 7.87
C THR A 4 0.68 -38.89 9.26
N PHE A 5 1.90 -38.60 9.71
CA PHE A 5 2.16 -37.97 11.00
C PHE A 5 2.88 -36.66 10.76
N ALA A 6 2.41 -35.57 11.36
CA ALA A 6 3.08 -34.26 11.22
C ALA A 6 4.44 -34.26 11.92
N ASN A 7 4.54 -34.98 13.06
CA ASN A 7 5.74 -35.09 13.87
C ASN A 7 6.07 -36.58 14.13
N PRO A 8 6.58 -37.33 13.14
CA PRO A 8 6.83 -38.77 13.28
C PRO A 8 7.84 -39.10 14.40
N GLU A 9 8.70 -38.16 14.79
CA GLU A 9 9.71 -38.34 15.84
C GLU A 9 9.12 -38.80 17.20
N TRP A 10 7.90 -38.38 17.54
CA TRP A 10 7.23 -38.81 18.78
C TRP A 10 6.89 -40.30 18.78
N LEU A 11 6.88 -40.97 17.62
CA LEU A 11 6.66 -42.42 17.55
C LEU A 11 7.83 -43.21 18.14
N TRP A 12 9.07 -42.69 18.08
CA TRP A 12 10.22 -43.31 18.73
C TRP A 12 10.05 -43.41 20.25
N CYS A 13 9.31 -42.48 20.87
CA CYS A 13 9.02 -42.52 22.29
C CYS A 13 8.16 -43.73 22.72
N LEU A 14 7.44 -44.40 21.81
CA LEU A 14 6.74 -45.65 22.15
C LEU A 14 7.69 -46.79 22.52
N LEU A 15 8.97 -46.74 22.10
CA LEU A 15 10.01 -47.69 22.55
C LEU A 15 10.32 -47.59 24.06
N LEU A 16 9.84 -46.55 24.75
CA LEU A 16 9.93 -46.44 26.21
C LEU A 16 8.86 -47.27 26.95
N LEU A 17 7.81 -47.73 26.28
CA LEU A 17 6.74 -48.52 26.93
C LEU A 17 7.21 -49.94 27.34
N PRO A 18 7.94 -50.72 26.51
CA PRO A 18 8.50 -52.01 26.92
C PRO A 18 9.43 -51.96 28.15
N PRO A 19 10.41 -51.04 28.27
CA PRO A 19 11.25 -50.97 29.47
C PRO A 19 10.45 -50.51 30.71
N LEU A 20 9.45 -49.62 30.58
CA LEU A 20 8.56 -49.29 31.70
C LEU A 20 7.76 -50.51 32.18
N ALA A 21 7.22 -51.31 31.26
CA ALA A 21 6.57 -52.58 31.61
C ALA A 21 7.56 -53.58 32.24
N GLY A 22 8.76 -53.71 31.70
CA GLY A 22 9.83 -54.56 32.23
C GLY A 22 10.25 -54.17 33.64
N LEU A 23 10.48 -52.88 33.91
CA LEU A 23 10.76 -52.34 35.25
C LEU A 23 9.63 -52.64 36.24
N ARG A 24 8.37 -52.53 35.80
CA ARG A 24 7.19 -52.83 36.62
C ARG A 24 7.07 -54.32 36.96
N VAL A 25 7.37 -55.21 36.00
CA VAL A 25 7.46 -56.66 36.20
C VAL A 25 8.60 -57.02 37.14
N TRP A 26 9.81 -56.51 36.89
CA TRP A 26 11.01 -56.74 37.70
C TRP A 26 10.83 -56.26 39.14
N SER A 27 10.27 -55.06 39.34
CA SER A 27 9.88 -54.53 40.64
C SER A 27 8.94 -55.50 41.37
N HIS A 28 7.88 -55.97 40.70
CA HIS A 28 6.91 -56.90 41.28
C HIS A 28 7.52 -58.27 41.63
N LEU A 29 8.44 -58.79 40.81
CA LEU A 29 9.18 -60.02 41.08
C LEU A 29 10.13 -59.84 42.28
N ARG A 30 10.89 -58.75 42.32
CA ARG A 30 11.85 -58.45 43.40
C ARG A 30 11.16 -58.18 44.74
N SER A 31 10.00 -57.54 44.76
CA SER A 31 9.20 -57.34 45.97
C SER A 31 8.74 -58.66 46.62
N ARG A 32 8.57 -59.74 45.85
CA ARG A 32 8.24 -61.07 46.40
C ARG A 32 9.42 -61.75 47.10
N VAL A 33 10.65 -61.41 46.73
CA VAL A 33 11.87 -61.95 47.34
C VAL A 33 12.23 -61.17 48.61
N GLY A 34 12.13 -59.83 48.58
CA GLY A 34 12.49 -58.98 49.72
C GLY A 34 11.53 -59.02 50.92
N ALA A 35 10.25 -59.33 50.72
CA ALA A 35 9.26 -59.38 51.80
C ALA A 35 9.45 -60.58 52.76
N SER A 36 10.14 -61.63 52.31
CA SER A 36 10.28 -62.90 53.03
C SER A 36 11.26 -62.85 54.22
N GLY A 37 12.13 -61.84 54.29
CA GLY A 37 13.16 -61.71 55.33
C GLY A 37 12.82 -60.76 56.49
N LEU A 38 11.73 -60.00 56.40
CA LEU A 38 11.45 -58.86 57.30
C LEU A 38 10.11 -58.93 58.06
N VAL A 39 9.26 -59.93 57.81
CA VAL A 39 7.94 -60.04 58.46
C VAL A 39 7.66 -61.47 58.88
N SER A 40 7.19 -61.67 60.12
CA SER A 40 6.87 -63.01 60.63
C SER A 40 5.62 -63.60 59.96
N PRO A 41 5.56 -64.91 59.67
CA PRO A 41 4.45 -65.53 58.93
C PRO A 41 3.07 -65.46 59.61
N LYS A 42 3.00 -65.01 60.87
CA LYS A 42 1.77 -64.93 61.66
C LYS A 42 1.08 -63.57 61.62
N LEU A 43 1.76 -62.48 61.25
CA LEU A 43 1.17 -61.12 61.16
C LEU A 43 0.89 -60.67 59.71
N THR A 44 1.35 -61.41 58.71
CA THR A 44 1.17 -61.05 57.28
C THR A 44 -0.27 -61.13 56.79
N LYS A 45 -1.17 -61.87 57.45
CA LYS A 45 -2.59 -61.97 57.04
C LYS A 45 -3.42 -60.75 57.43
N ASP A 46 -3.14 -60.11 58.57
CA ASP A 46 -3.95 -59.00 59.08
C ASP A 46 -3.43 -57.63 58.63
N LEU A 47 -2.11 -57.49 58.39
CA LEU A 47 -1.52 -56.23 57.94
C LEU A 47 -1.57 -56.03 56.41
N ILE A 48 -1.78 -57.08 55.63
CA ILE A 48 -1.91 -57.01 54.17
C ILE A 48 -3.40 -56.94 53.77
N ILE A 49 -4.09 -55.91 54.24
CA ILE A 49 -5.28 -55.37 53.57
C ILE A 49 -4.79 -54.65 52.29
N GLY A 50 -4.32 -55.46 51.35
CA GLY A 50 -3.75 -55.03 50.08
C GLY A 50 -4.77 -55.20 48.97
N ALA A 51 -5.05 -54.11 48.25
CA ALA A 51 -5.89 -54.15 47.05
C ALA A 51 -5.48 -55.32 46.14
N ARG A 52 -6.49 -56.15 45.80
CA ARG A 52 -6.39 -57.42 45.05
C ARG A 52 -5.34 -57.28 43.94
N GLN A 53 -4.31 -58.14 43.92
CA GLN A 53 -3.08 -57.91 43.12
C GLN A 53 -3.37 -57.58 41.64
N TRP A 54 -4.40 -58.21 41.07
CA TRP A 54 -5.05 -57.90 39.79
C TRP A 54 -5.31 -56.40 39.54
N SER A 55 -5.92 -55.68 40.48
CA SER A 55 -6.24 -54.24 40.36
C SER A 55 -5.00 -53.39 40.05
N ARG A 56 -3.86 -53.70 40.68
CA ARG A 56 -2.58 -53.00 40.46
C ARG A 56 -1.93 -53.29 39.11
N TRP A 57 -2.34 -54.36 38.43
CA TRP A 57 -1.92 -54.66 37.06
C TRP A 57 -2.87 -54.01 36.05
N VAL A 58 -4.18 -54.02 36.32
CA VAL A 58 -5.18 -53.30 35.50
C VAL A 58 -4.87 -51.80 35.47
N VAL A 59 -4.71 -51.14 36.62
CA VAL A 59 -4.37 -49.70 36.69
C VAL A 59 -3.09 -49.37 35.92
N PHE A 60 -2.04 -50.19 36.06
CA PHE A 60 -0.79 -49.98 35.32
C PHE A 60 -0.97 -50.15 33.80
N SER A 61 -1.77 -51.13 33.38
CA SER A 61 -2.06 -51.34 31.95
C SER A 61 -2.84 -50.16 31.36
N LEU A 62 -3.83 -49.63 32.10
CA LEU A 62 -4.56 -48.43 31.68
C LEU A 62 -3.64 -47.19 31.61
N GLN A 63 -2.73 -47.01 32.57
CA GLN A 63 -1.72 -45.93 32.53
C GLN A 63 -0.79 -46.06 31.32
N LEU A 64 -0.38 -47.30 30.97
CA LEU A 64 0.47 -47.55 29.81
C LEU A 64 -0.26 -47.28 28.49
N ILE A 65 -1.54 -47.65 28.38
CA ILE A 65 -2.40 -47.35 27.22
C ILE A 65 -2.66 -45.84 27.11
N ALA A 66 -2.90 -45.16 28.24
CA ALA A 66 -3.06 -43.71 28.27
C ALA A 66 -1.79 -42.99 27.77
N LEU A 67 -0.61 -43.40 28.24
CA LEU A 67 0.67 -42.86 27.80
C LEU A 67 0.95 -43.14 26.31
N ALA A 68 0.67 -44.35 25.83
CA ALA A 68 0.81 -44.69 24.41
C ALA A 68 -0.10 -43.81 23.53
N SER A 69 -1.35 -43.61 23.95
CA SER A 69 -2.33 -42.78 23.24
C SER A 69 -1.95 -41.30 23.27
N LEU A 70 -1.35 -40.82 24.37
CA LEU A 70 -0.83 -39.46 24.47
C LEU A 70 0.33 -39.23 23.49
N LEU A 71 1.30 -40.14 23.44
CA LEU A 71 2.42 -40.04 22.49
C LEU A 71 1.93 -40.07 21.03
N LEU A 72 0.91 -40.88 20.74
CA LEU A 72 0.26 -40.90 19.44
C LEU A 72 -0.45 -39.57 19.12
N ALA A 73 -0.99 -38.85 20.11
CA ALA A 73 -1.55 -37.53 19.91
C ALA A 73 -0.47 -36.47 19.60
N LEU A 74 0.70 -36.50 20.27
CA LEU A 74 1.82 -35.60 19.99
C LEU A 74 2.42 -35.81 18.59
N ALA A 75 2.39 -37.04 18.07
CA ALA A 75 2.78 -37.34 16.70
C ALA A 75 1.88 -36.70 15.63
N ARG A 76 0.70 -36.17 16.02
CA ARG A 76 -0.31 -35.54 15.16
C ARG A 76 -0.67 -36.41 13.95
N PRO A 77 -1.48 -37.48 14.14
CA PRO A 77 -2.00 -38.26 13.03
C PRO A 77 -2.89 -37.39 12.16
N GLN A 78 -2.68 -37.48 10.86
CA GLN A 78 -3.39 -36.76 9.83
C GLN A 78 -4.10 -37.74 8.92
N TRP A 79 -5.39 -37.49 8.66
CA TRP A 79 -6.16 -38.23 7.67
C TRP A 79 -7.32 -37.41 7.12
N GLY A 80 -7.53 -37.55 5.81
CA GLY A 80 -8.37 -36.65 5.03
C GLY A 80 -7.64 -35.35 4.70
N PHE A 81 -8.13 -34.67 3.66
CA PHE A 81 -7.64 -33.38 3.23
C PHE A 81 -8.81 -32.41 3.21
N GLU A 82 -8.55 -31.19 3.64
CA GLU A 82 -9.37 -30.04 3.35
C GLU A 82 -8.82 -29.43 2.06
N VAL A 83 -9.70 -29.27 1.07
CA VAL A 83 -9.37 -28.48 -0.12
C VAL A 83 -9.74 -27.06 0.25
N THR A 84 -8.73 -26.28 0.63
CA THR A 84 -8.88 -24.83 0.74
C THR A 84 -8.49 -24.26 -0.62
N ASP A 85 -9.48 -23.76 -1.35
CA ASP A 85 -9.25 -22.93 -2.53
C ASP A 85 -8.85 -21.53 -2.03
N GLU A 86 -7.55 -21.31 -1.84
CA GLU A 86 -6.98 -19.97 -1.78
C GLU A 86 -7.00 -19.42 -3.22
N GLU A 87 -8.07 -18.72 -3.60
CA GLU A 87 -8.15 -17.94 -4.85
C GLU A 87 -7.17 -16.75 -4.77
N SER A 88 -5.87 -17.03 -4.95
CA SER A 88 -4.85 -16.00 -5.21
C SER A 88 -4.90 -15.64 -6.69
N GLU A 89 -5.69 -14.61 -6.99
CA GLU A 89 -5.79 -13.93 -8.27
C GLU A 89 -4.46 -13.23 -8.62
N SER A 90 -3.47 -14.03 -9.02
CA SER A 90 -2.11 -13.60 -9.32
C SER A 90 -1.94 -13.35 -10.82
N ARG A 91 -1.91 -12.07 -11.24
CA ARG A 91 -1.68 -11.68 -12.64
C ARG A 91 -0.20 -11.87 -13.00
N ASN A 92 0.08 -11.96 -14.29
CA ASN A 92 1.46 -11.97 -14.80
C ASN A 92 1.79 -10.58 -15.36
N VAL A 93 2.76 -9.90 -14.76
CA VAL A 93 3.19 -8.54 -15.12
C VAL A 93 4.65 -8.58 -15.55
N VAL A 94 4.94 -8.06 -16.73
CA VAL A 94 6.31 -7.87 -17.24
C VAL A 94 6.63 -6.38 -17.18
N ILE A 95 7.69 -6.01 -16.48
CA ILE A 95 8.20 -4.63 -16.45
C ILE A 95 9.42 -4.56 -17.37
N ALA A 96 9.37 -3.72 -18.40
CA ALA A 96 10.49 -3.43 -19.28
C ALA A 96 10.98 -2.00 -19.02
N ILE A 97 12.28 -1.83 -18.77
CA ILE A 97 12.89 -0.50 -18.53
C ILE A 97 13.94 -0.24 -19.60
N ASP A 98 13.85 0.92 -20.25
CA ASP A 98 14.83 1.43 -21.18
C ASP A 98 16.12 1.81 -20.43
N THR A 99 17.24 1.25 -20.85
CA THR A 99 18.59 1.53 -20.33
C THR A 99 19.49 2.14 -21.40
N SER A 100 18.93 2.77 -22.43
CA SER A 100 19.71 3.49 -23.44
C SER A 100 20.34 4.78 -22.88
N ARG A 101 21.32 5.36 -23.59
CA ARG A 101 22.07 6.54 -23.11
C ARG A 101 21.18 7.78 -22.91
N SER A 102 20.06 7.91 -23.63
CA SER A 102 19.11 9.03 -23.45
C SER A 102 18.45 9.03 -22.07
N MET A 103 18.32 7.85 -21.44
CA MET A 103 17.82 7.71 -20.07
C MET A 103 18.81 8.23 -19.00
N LEU A 104 20.01 8.68 -19.37
CA LEU A 104 20.90 9.46 -18.49
C LEU A 104 20.60 10.97 -18.49
N ALA A 105 19.60 11.44 -19.25
CA ALA A 105 19.23 12.85 -19.28
C ALA A 105 18.64 13.33 -17.94
N ASN A 106 19.02 14.55 -17.54
CA ASN A 106 18.66 15.14 -16.24
C ASN A 106 17.46 16.13 -16.35
N ASP A 107 16.52 15.94 -17.28
CA ASP A 107 15.28 16.73 -17.30
C ASP A 107 14.28 16.29 -16.21
N LEU A 108 14.42 15.06 -15.69
CA LEU A 108 13.77 14.60 -14.47
C LEU A 108 14.82 14.28 -13.41
N THR A 109 14.88 15.08 -12.34
CA THR A 109 15.87 14.94 -11.25
C THR A 109 15.73 13.59 -10.51
N PRO A 110 16.81 12.82 -10.29
CA PRO A 110 18.19 13.12 -10.66
C PRO A 110 18.49 12.87 -12.16
N ASP A 111 18.01 11.75 -12.69
CA ASP A 111 18.08 11.36 -14.10
C ASP A 111 16.86 10.48 -14.46
N ARG A 112 16.54 10.38 -15.76
CA ARG A 112 15.41 9.59 -16.28
C ARG A 112 15.42 8.12 -15.83
N LEU A 113 16.56 7.42 -15.93
CA LEU A 113 16.70 6.01 -15.57
C LEU A 113 16.44 5.79 -14.08
N THR A 114 16.97 6.64 -13.22
CA THR A 114 16.73 6.59 -11.78
C THR A 114 15.28 6.90 -11.43
N ARG A 115 14.62 7.83 -12.13
CA ARG A 115 13.18 8.07 -11.98
C ARG A 115 12.32 6.88 -12.45
N ALA A 116 12.69 6.23 -13.56
CA ALA A 116 12.06 5.00 -14.00
C ALA A 116 12.25 3.86 -12.97
N LYS A 117 13.47 3.67 -12.44
CA LYS A 117 13.76 2.69 -11.38
C LYS A 117 12.93 2.91 -10.12
N LEU A 118 12.74 4.15 -9.68
CA LEU A 118 11.90 4.47 -8.51
C LEU A 118 10.42 4.16 -8.78
N ALA A 119 9.89 4.62 -9.92
CA ALA A 119 8.50 4.35 -10.29
C ALA A 119 8.22 2.85 -10.51
N ALA A 120 9.18 2.09 -11.02
CA ALA A 120 9.10 0.63 -11.14
C ALA A 120 9.07 -0.05 -9.75
N GLN A 121 9.86 0.41 -8.78
CA GLN A 121 9.81 -0.07 -7.40
C GLN A 121 8.45 0.22 -6.75
N ASP A 122 7.90 1.43 -6.93
CA ASP A 122 6.57 1.79 -6.43
C ASP A 122 5.46 0.90 -7.05
N ILE A 123 5.56 0.58 -8.34
CA ILE A 123 4.66 -0.38 -9.01
C ILE A 123 4.78 -1.76 -8.37
N VAL A 124 5.99 -2.31 -8.25
CA VAL A 124 6.24 -3.64 -7.64
C VAL A 124 5.63 -3.72 -6.24
N MET A 125 5.88 -2.71 -5.38
CA MET A 125 5.32 -2.66 -4.03
C MET A 125 3.78 -2.51 -4.00
N SER A 126 3.16 -2.04 -5.08
CA SER A 126 1.70 -1.90 -5.19
C SER A 126 0.97 -3.16 -5.65
N LEU A 127 1.71 -4.21 -6.03
CA LEU A 127 1.21 -5.45 -6.65
C LEU A 127 1.57 -6.73 -5.84
N PRO A 128 1.20 -6.83 -4.54
CA PRO A 128 1.75 -7.80 -3.59
C PRO A 128 1.45 -9.27 -3.87
N GLU A 129 0.46 -9.58 -4.72
CA GLU A 129 0.07 -10.96 -5.08
C GLU A 129 0.41 -11.32 -6.54
N ASP A 130 0.90 -10.37 -7.33
CA ASP A 130 1.16 -10.59 -8.76
C ASP A 130 2.56 -11.16 -9.02
N ARG A 131 2.68 -11.99 -10.05
CA ARG A 131 3.97 -12.45 -10.55
C ARG A 131 4.59 -11.37 -11.43
N ILE A 132 5.83 -11.00 -11.14
CA ILE A 132 6.55 -9.94 -11.86
C ILE A 132 7.79 -10.51 -12.55
N ALA A 133 7.97 -10.17 -13.83
CA ALA A 133 9.21 -10.35 -14.58
C ALA A 133 9.83 -8.99 -14.91
N LEU A 134 11.16 -8.93 -15.06
CA LEU A 134 11.89 -7.69 -15.32
C LEU A 134 12.78 -7.83 -16.56
N ILE A 135 12.60 -6.93 -17.52
CA ILE A 135 13.36 -6.81 -18.77
C ILE A 135 14.14 -5.49 -18.76
N ALA A 136 15.42 -5.53 -19.14
CA ALA A 136 16.16 -4.35 -19.56
C ALA A 136 16.18 -4.29 -21.09
N PHE A 137 16.08 -3.10 -21.69
CA PHE A 137 16.27 -2.97 -23.13
C PHE A 137 16.95 -1.66 -23.54
N ALA A 138 17.63 -1.73 -24.69
CA ALA A 138 18.16 -0.61 -25.46
C ALA A 138 18.08 -1.04 -26.93
N GLY A 139 19.20 -1.09 -27.68
CA GLY A 139 19.24 -1.68 -29.03
C GLY A 139 19.00 -3.22 -29.05
N LYS A 140 18.88 -3.86 -27.89
CA LYS A 140 18.44 -5.26 -27.69
C LYS A 140 17.66 -5.32 -26.37
N ALA A 141 16.84 -6.36 -26.17
CA ALA A 141 16.19 -6.65 -24.90
C ALA A 141 16.82 -7.89 -24.22
N PHE A 142 16.88 -7.87 -22.89
CA PHE A 142 17.37 -8.97 -22.06
C PHE A 142 16.50 -9.16 -20.82
N LEU A 143 16.26 -10.41 -20.45
CA LEU A 143 15.56 -10.77 -19.22
C LEU A 143 16.51 -10.65 -18.03
N GLN A 144 16.22 -9.74 -17.09
CA GLN A 144 16.94 -9.62 -15.84
C GLN A 144 16.39 -10.56 -14.77
N ALA A 145 15.06 -10.55 -14.57
CA ALA A 145 14.39 -11.40 -13.59
C ALA A 145 13.25 -12.19 -14.27
N PRO A 146 13.24 -13.53 -14.20
CA PRO A 146 12.12 -14.32 -14.68
C PRO A 146 10.88 -14.08 -13.82
N LEU A 147 9.71 -14.43 -14.38
CA LEU A 147 8.41 -14.26 -13.75
C LEU A 147 8.35 -14.92 -12.36
N THR A 148 8.29 -14.11 -11.29
CA THR A 148 8.43 -14.56 -9.89
C THR A 148 7.46 -13.83 -8.93
N LEU A 149 7.15 -14.47 -7.79
CA LEU A 149 6.48 -13.83 -6.65
C LEU A 149 7.47 -13.23 -5.64
N ASP A 150 8.78 -13.40 -5.86
CA ASP A 150 9.84 -12.85 -5.02
C ASP A 150 10.09 -11.38 -5.40
N HIS A 151 9.27 -10.48 -4.84
CA HIS A 151 9.37 -9.04 -5.11
C HIS A 151 10.67 -8.43 -4.59
N ASP A 152 11.23 -8.94 -3.48
CA ASP A 152 12.51 -8.47 -2.96
C ASP A 152 13.63 -8.71 -4.00
N ALA A 153 13.67 -9.90 -4.63
CA ALA A 153 14.60 -10.19 -5.71
C ALA A 153 14.38 -9.32 -6.96
N VAL A 154 13.14 -8.94 -7.27
CA VAL A 154 12.83 -7.99 -8.37
C VAL A 154 13.30 -6.58 -8.01
N LEU A 155 13.07 -6.10 -6.78
CA LEU A 155 13.54 -4.79 -6.30
C LEU A 155 15.07 -4.70 -6.32
N GLU A 156 15.78 -5.73 -5.85
CA GLU A 156 17.25 -5.83 -5.97
C GLU A 156 17.71 -5.81 -7.43
N SER A 157 16.96 -6.46 -8.33
CA SER A 157 17.28 -6.49 -9.77
C SER A 157 17.08 -5.12 -10.44
N ILE A 158 16.03 -4.36 -10.08
CA ILE A 158 15.80 -2.99 -10.58
C ILE A 158 16.95 -2.06 -10.17
N GLN A 159 17.49 -2.22 -8.95
CA GLN A 159 18.60 -1.39 -8.46
C GLN A 159 19.91 -1.61 -9.25
N GLN A 160 20.07 -2.75 -9.91
CA GLN A 160 21.25 -3.09 -10.73
C GLN A 160 21.20 -2.51 -12.15
N PHE A 161 20.11 -1.86 -12.56
CA PHE A 161 19.98 -1.28 -13.90
C PHE A 161 20.83 -0.02 -14.08
N ASP A 162 21.71 -0.07 -15.07
CA ASP A 162 22.61 1.00 -15.52
C ASP A 162 22.65 1.02 -17.05
N SER A 163 23.00 2.16 -17.62
CA SER A 163 23.16 2.42 -19.05
C SER A 163 24.20 1.53 -19.75
N GLU A 164 25.21 1.05 -19.01
CA GLU A 164 26.25 0.16 -19.53
C GLU A 164 25.82 -1.32 -19.61
N LEU A 165 24.67 -1.69 -19.02
CA LEU A 165 24.17 -3.07 -18.97
C LEU A 165 23.97 -3.67 -20.37
N ILE A 166 23.62 -2.83 -21.35
CA ILE A 166 23.39 -3.22 -22.75
C ILE A 166 24.34 -2.43 -23.66
N PRO A 167 25.50 -3.01 -24.06
CA PRO A 167 26.51 -2.31 -24.87
C PRO A 167 26.06 -1.89 -26.28
N ARG A 168 24.88 -2.34 -26.75
CA ARG A 168 24.30 -1.91 -28.02
C ARG A 168 23.36 -0.73 -27.77
N GLY A 169 23.80 0.48 -28.14
CA GLY A 169 22.99 1.69 -28.12
C GLY A 169 21.79 1.66 -29.08
N GLY A 170 21.00 2.74 -29.04
CA GLY A 170 19.65 2.82 -29.63
C GLY A 170 18.58 2.36 -28.64
N SER A 171 17.30 2.50 -29.02
CA SER A 171 16.17 1.91 -28.31
C SER A 171 15.31 1.08 -29.27
N ASN A 172 14.91 -0.12 -28.84
CA ASN A 172 14.10 -1.04 -29.62
C ASN A 172 12.99 -1.64 -28.76
N LEU A 173 11.90 -0.87 -28.64
CA LEU A 173 10.71 -1.26 -27.88
C LEU A 173 10.04 -2.52 -28.45
N THR A 174 10.10 -2.74 -29.78
CA THR A 174 9.56 -3.95 -30.43
C THR A 174 10.23 -5.22 -29.89
N LYS A 175 11.56 -5.20 -29.72
CA LYS A 175 12.31 -6.34 -29.15
C LYS A 175 12.03 -6.55 -27.65
N ALA A 176 11.68 -5.51 -26.91
CA ALA A 176 11.21 -5.66 -25.53
C ALA A 176 9.82 -6.33 -25.47
N ALA A 177 8.91 -5.95 -26.38
CA ALA A 177 7.60 -6.57 -26.52
C ALA A 177 7.68 -8.04 -26.98
N GLU A 178 8.51 -8.36 -28.00
CA GLU A 178 8.78 -9.74 -28.43
C GLU A 178 9.24 -10.63 -27.27
N LEU A 179 10.20 -10.16 -26.48
CA LEU A 179 10.72 -10.93 -25.34
C LEU A 179 9.66 -11.11 -24.25
N ALA A 180 8.82 -10.10 -24.01
CA ALA A 180 7.69 -10.20 -23.08
C ALA A 180 6.67 -11.27 -23.54
N ILE A 181 6.32 -11.27 -24.83
CA ILE A 181 5.42 -12.28 -25.43
C ILE A 181 6.03 -13.68 -25.27
N GLU A 182 7.30 -13.89 -25.66
CA GLU A 182 7.99 -15.20 -25.55
C GLU A 182 8.08 -15.71 -24.10
N LEU A 183 8.03 -14.82 -23.10
CA LEU A 183 8.01 -15.20 -21.69
C LEU A 183 6.62 -15.57 -21.20
N LEU A 184 5.59 -14.88 -21.68
CA LEU A 184 4.20 -15.08 -21.27
C LEU A 184 3.55 -16.28 -21.97
N GLU A 185 3.90 -16.56 -23.24
CA GLU A 185 3.49 -17.78 -23.96
C GLU A 185 3.83 -19.06 -23.17
N LYS A 186 4.94 -19.07 -22.44
CA LYS A 186 5.42 -20.23 -21.66
C LYS A 186 4.60 -20.50 -20.39
N VAL A 187 3.66 -19.62 -20.03
CA VAL A 187 2.98 -19.61 -18.73
C VAL A 187 1.51 -20.03 -18.82
N ASP A 188 1.00 -20.31 -20.04
CA ASP A 188 -0.37 -20.82 -20.30
C ASP A 188 -1.46 -19.99 -19.60
N SER A 189 -1.39 -18.67 -19.77
CA SER A 189 -2.27 -17.67 -19.15
C SER A 189 -2.73 -16.68 -20.20
N GLN A 190 -4.03 -16.34 -20.18
CA GLN A 190 -4.70 -15.58 -21.24
C GLN A 190 -4.82 -14.08 -20.98
N GLU A 191 -4.35 -13.57 -19.84
CA GLU A 191 -4.43 -12.15 -19.50
C GLU A 191 -3.14 -11.74 -18.78
N SER A 192 -2.31 -10.95 -19.46
CA SER A 192 -0.99 -10.55 -18.99
C SER A 192 -0.71 -9.09 -19.32
N ALA A 193 0.09 -8.42 -18.50
CA ALA A 193 0.40 -7.00 -18.73
C ALA A 193 1.89 -6.78 -18.98
N LEU A 194 2.21 -5.88 -19.91
CA LEU A 194 3.56 -5.37 -20.15
C LEU A 194 3.59 -3.88 -19.83
N ILE A 195 4.42 -3.49 -18.87
CA ILE A 195 4.65 -2.10 -18.46
C ILE A 195 6.01 -1.68 -19.01
N ILE A 196 6.04 -0.69 -19.91
CA ILE A 196 7.28 -0.22 -20.54
C ILE A 196 7.62 1.19 -20.06
N PHE A 197 8.82 1.40 -19.53
CA PHE A 197 9.38 2.71 -19.23
C PHE A 197 10.38 3.11 -20.31
N SER A 198 10.17 4.24 -21.00
CA SER A 198 11.08 4.76 -22.02
C SER A 198 10.80 6.26 -22.29
N ASP A 199 11.73 6.95 -22.94
CA ASP A 199 11.49 8.25 -23.56
C ASP A 199 10.87 8.13 -24.97
N GLY A 200 10.74 6.92 -25.52
CA GLY A 200 10.14 6.67 -26.84
C GLY A 200 11.03 7.09 -28.01
N GLU A 201 12.25 7.56 -27.77
CA GLU A 201 13.11 8.15 -28.80
C GLU A 201 13.78 7.07 -29.66
N ALA A 202 13.94 7.36 -30.96
CA ALA A 202 14.75 6.58 -31.91
C ALA A 202 14.41 5.07 -31.99
N LEU A 203 13.12 4.74 -32.16
CA LEU A 203 12.61 3.40 -32.48
C LEU A 203 13.28 2.75 -33.72
N GLU A 204 14.23 1.85 -33.51
CA GLU A 204 14.53 0.80 -34.50
C GLU A 204 13.33 -0.16 -34.60
N GLY A 205 12.85 -0.44 -35.82
CA GLY A 205 11.81 -1.46 -36.04
C GLY A 205 10.37 -1.01 -35.76
N LYS A 206 10.01 0.26 -36.01
CA LYS A 206 8.60 0.72 -35.99
C LYS A 206 7.70 -0.09 -36.93
N ASP A 207 8.22 -0.46 -38.11
CA ASP A 207 7.50 -1.30 -39.08
C ASP A 207 7.26 -2.73 -38.57
N ASP A 208 8.15 -3.24 -37.70
CA ASP A 208 8.09 -4.60 -37.17
C ASP A 208 6.98 -4.78 -36.12
N LEU A 209 6.46 -3.70 -35.52
CA LEU A 209 5.38 -3.76 -34.51
C LEU A 209 4.13 -4.49 -35.02
N LYS A 210 3.82 -4.35 -36.31
CA LYS A 210 2.68 -5.03 -36.94
C LYS A 210 2.85 -6.54 -37.03
N SER A 211 4.08 -7.05 -36.96
CA SER A 211 4.36 -8.50 -37.03
C SER A 211 4.06 -9.24 -35.74
N ILE A 212 4.02 -8.53 -34.59
CA ILE A 212 3.84 -9.11 -33.26
C ILE A 212 2.43 -8.88 -32.67
N VAL A 213 1.53 -8.19 -33.38
CA VAL A 213 0.14 -7.96 -32.93
C VAL A 213 -0.60 -9.28 -32.74
N ASP A 214 -0.56 -10.16 -33.74
CA ASP A 214 -1.21 -11.48 -33.70
C ASP A 214 -0.71 -12.34 -32.53
N ASP A 215 0.56 -12.20 -32.14
CA ASP A 215 1.15 -12.95 -31.02
C ASP A 215 0.83 -12.29 -29.66
N ALA A 216 0.78 -10.96 -29.60
CA ALA A 216 0.31 -10.21 -28.43
C ALA A 216 -1.17 -10.52 -28.11
N GLU A 217 -2.04 -10.60 -29.14
CA GLU A 217 -3.46 -10.93 -28.99
C GLU A 217 -3.67 -12.36 -28.47
N LYS A 218 -2.89 -13.35 -28.96
CA LYS A 218 -2.99 -14.77 -28.49
C LYS A 218 -2.72 -14.93 -27.00
N VAL A 219 -1.89 -14.05 -26.43
CA VAL A 219 -1.47 -14.07 -25.02
C VAL A 219 -2.32 -13.12 -24.16
N GLY A 220 -3.24 -12.36 -24.77
CA GLY A 220 -4.04 -11.32 -24.10
C GLY A 220 -3.17 -10.24 -23.47
N LEU A 221 -2.13 -9.82 -24.20
CA LEU A 221 -1.18 -8.82 -23.73
C LEU A 221 -1.82 -7.43 -23.66
N ASN A 222 -1.72 -6.79 -22.50
CA ASN A 222 -2.12 -5.41 -22.29
C ASN A 222 -0.87 -4.54 -22.07
N VAL A 223 -0.57 -3.64 -23.02
CA VAL A 223 0.66 -2.83 -23.00
C VAL A 223 0.40 -1.44 -22.39
N ILE A 224 1.00 -1.18 -21.23
CA ILE A 224 1.01 0.13 -20.58
C ILE A 224 2.37 0.79 -20.83
N THR A 225 2.39 1.92 -21.51
CA THR A 225 3.64 2.67 -21.77
C THR A 225 3.72 3.88 -20.85
N ILE A 226 4.86 4.03 -20.17
CA ILE A 226 5.17 5.12 -19.26
C ILE A 226 6.27 5.97 -19.89
N GLY A 227 5.90 7.18 -20.33
CA GLY A 227 6.81 8.18 -20.87
C GLY A 227 7.70 8.77 -19.77
N VAL A 228 9.02 8.74 -19.99
CA VAL A 228 10.04 9.21 -19.05
C VAL A 228 10.86 10.32 -19.70
N GLY A 229 10.66 11.57 -19.28
CA GLY A 229 11.41 12.72 -19.76
C GLY A 229 10.52 13.93 -19.95
N THR A 230 10.96 14.87 -20.78
CA THR A 230 10.20 16.06 -21.19
C THR A 230 10.25 16.25 -22.70
N GLU A 231 9.19 16.81 -23.29
CA GLU A 231 9.14 17.13 -24.73
C GLU A 231 10.17 18.19 -25.14
N ASN A 232 10.49 19.13 -24.24
CA ASN A 232 11.57 20.09 -24.44
C ASN A 232 12.93 19.39 -24.58
N GLY A 233 13.12 18.33 -23.80
CA GLY A 233 14.32 17.50 -23.77
C GLY A 233 15.51 18.13 -23.05
N SER A 234 16.57 17.34 -22.94
CA SER A 234 17.82 17.74 -22.32
C SER A 234 19.03 17.15 -23.04
N ILE A 235 20.20 17.69 -22.73
CA ILE A 235 21.49 17.16 -23.20
C ILE A 235 21.89 15.97 -22.32
N ILE A 236 22.45 14.94 -22.94
CA ILE A 236 22.84 13.72 -22.24
C ILE A 236 24.25 13.92 -21.64
N PRO A 237 24.42 13.90 -20.31
CA PRO A 237 25.74 13.97 -19.69
C PRO A 237 26.53 12.68 -19.97
N GLU A 238 27.85 12.80 -20.16
CA GLU A 238 28.69 11.61 -20.33
C GLU A 238 29.09 11.01 -18.97
N PRO A 239 28.90 9.71 -18.73
CA PRO A 239 29.33 9.08 -17.48
C PRO A 239 30.86 9.00 -17.35
N ASP A 240 31.34 9.04 -16.10
CA ASP A 240 32.71 8.73 -15.66
C ASP A 240 32.92 7.21 -15.59
N GLU A 241 34.15 6.74 -15.37
CA GLU A 241 34.52 5.31 -15.15
C GLU A 241 33.80 4.63 -13.96
N LYS A 242 32.86 5.33 -13.31
CA LYS A 242 32.07 4.91 -12.15
C LYS A 242 30.56 5.15 -12.35
N GLY A 243 30.10 5.32 -13.59
CA GLY A 243 28.68 5.51 -13.93
C GLY A 243 28.07 6.84 -13.45
N LYS A 244 28.88 7.86 -13.13
CA LYS A 244 28.41 9.17 -12.64
C LYS A 244 28.56 10.25 -13.72
N PRO A 245 27.60 11.16 -13.90
CA PRO A 245 27.71 12.21 -14.92
C PRO A 245 28.92 13.10 -14.65
N GLN A 246 29.81 13.22 -15.65
CA GLN A 246 30.97 14.10 -15.60
C GLN A 246 30.54 15.56 -15.82
N PRO A 247 30.93 16.51 -14.94
CA PRO A 247 30.56 17.90 -15.11
C PRO A 247 31.21 18.53 -16.36
N GLY A 248 30.38 18.86 -17.36
CA GLY A 248 30.79 19.61 -18.55
C GLY A 248 31.13 18.78 -19.79
N THR A 249 31.02 17.45 -19.74
CA THR A 249 31.06 16.58 -20.92
C THR A 249 29.67 16.01 -21.21
N PHE A 250 29.33 15.95 -22.50
CA PHE A 250 28.03 15.53 -23.00
C PHE A 250 28.22 14.60 -24.19
N VAL A 251 27.27 13.70 -24.41
CA VAL A 251 27.28 12.82 -25.58
C VAL A 251 27.16 13.66 -26.85
N THR A 252 28.11 13.50 -27.77
CA THR A 252 28.09 14.14 -29.09
C THR A 252 27.74 13.15 -30.19
N ASP A 253 27.23 13.66 -31.31
CA ASP A 253 27.10 12.92 -32.56
C ASP A 253 28.45 12.76 -33.29
N ASP A 254 28.45 12.05 -34.42
CA ASP A 254 29.63 11.84 -35.27
C ASP A 254 30.17 13.15 -35.91
N GLU A 255 29.38 14.23 -35.89
CA GLU A 255 29.73 15.56 -36.41
C GLU A 255 30.30 16.48 -35.30
N GLY A 256 30.23 16.05 -34.03
CA GLY A 256 30.71 16.77 -32.86
C GLY A 256 29.68 17.70 -32.20
N ASN A 257 28.41 17.67 -32.62
CA ASN A 257 27.35 18.44 -31.98
C ASN A 257 26.83 17.70 -30.74
N VAL A 258 26.40 18.44 -29.70
CA VAL A 258 25.83 17.83 -28.49
C VAL A 258 24.44 17.27 -28.77
N VAL A 259 24.23 15.98 -28.46
CA VAL A 259 22.94 15.31 -28.61
C VAL A 259 21.96 15.82 -27.56
N ARG A 260 20.80 16.30 -28.02
CA ARG A 260 19.63 16.63 -27.18
C ARG A 260 18.56 15.56 -27.37
N SER A 261 18.29 14.81 -26.32
CA SER A 261 17.23 13.80 -26.27
C SER A 261 15.90 14.39 -25.79
N ARG A 262 14.79 13.91 -26.34
CA ARG A 262 13.42 14.35 -26.02
C ARG A 262 12.49 13.16 -25.80
N LEU A 263 11.47 13.35 -24.97
CA LEU A 263 10.33 12.43 -24.90
C LEU A 263 9.54 12.48 -26.23
N ASP A 264 9.25 11.33 -26.84
CA ASP A 264 8.29 11.15 -27.93
C ASP A 264 7.05 10.38 -27.42
N PRO A 265 5.98 11.09 -26.98
CA PRO A 265 4.75 10.45 -26.55
C PRO A 265 4.03 9.70 -27.68
N ALA A 266 4.18 10.12 -28.94
CA ALA A 266 3.43 9.56 -30.06
C ALA A 266 3.90 8.13 -30.37
N ALA A 267 5.22 7.87 -30.29
CA ALA A 267 5.80 6.54 -30.36
C ALA A 267 5.21 5.57 -29.32
N LEU A 268 5.09 6.01 -28.07
CA LEU A 268 4.62 5.20 -26.94
C LEU A 268 3.08 4.98 -27.00
N GLN A 269 2.33 6.00 -27.40
CA GLN A 269 0.89 5.89 -27.66
C GLN A 269 0.58 4.95 -28.83
N GLU A 270 1.32 5.04 -29.94
CA GLU A 270 1.17 4.15 -31.09
C GLU A 270 1.37 2.67 -30.67
N MET A 271 2.37 2.40 -29.83
CA MET A 271 2.64 1.06 -29.29
C MET A 271 1.51 0.54 -28.39
N SER A 272 1.12 1.30 -27.36
CA SER A 272 0.10 0.87 -26.39
C SER A 272 -1.28 0.68 -27.04
N HIS A 273 -1.62 1.50 -28.05
CA HIS A 273 -2.83 1.28 -28.84
C HIS A 273 -2.74 0.05 -29.76
N THR A 274 -1.60 -0.20 -30.39
CA THR A 274 -1.44 -1.29 -31.39
C THR A 274 -1.36 -2.68 -30.76
N LEU A 275 -0.75 -2.82 -29.57
CA LEU A 275 -0.46 -4.12 -28.94
C LEU A 275 -1.43 -4.49 -27.80
N GLY A 276 -2.69 -4.05 -27.86
CA GLY A 276 -3.72 -4.46 -26.90
C GLY A 276 -4.62 -3.36 -26.33
N GLY A 277 -4.62 -2.15 -26.91
CA GLY A 277 -5.53 -1.07 -26.47
C GLY A 277 -5.25 -0.52 -25.06
N GLY A 278 -4.00 -0.62 -24.60
CA GLY A 278 -3.57 -0.19 -23.28
C GLY A 278 -3.40 1.33 -23.15
N ALA A 279 -2.74 1.75 -22.06
CA ALA A 279 -2.68 3.15 -21.66
C ALA A 279 -1.28 3.76 -21.79
N TYR A 280 -1.22 5.01 -22.24
CA TYR A 280 -0.06 5.88 -22.08
C TYR A 280 -0.17 6.68 -20.77
N LEU A 281 0.93 6.74 -20.00
CA LEU A 281 1.07 7.55 -18.79
C LEU A 281 2.35 8.39 -18.89
N ASP A 282 2.32 9.63 -18.44
CA ASP A 282 3.50 10.50 -18.36
C ASP A 282 4.03 10.49 -16.91
N LEU A 283 5.30 10.11 -16.69
CA LEU A 283 5.91 10.00 -15.37
C LEU A 283 6.08 11.36 -14.66
N ALA A 284 6.19 12.45 -15.40
CA ALA A 284 6.32 13.80 -14.85
C ALA A 284 4.97 14.41 -14.47
N ALA A 285 3.92 14.15 -15.27
CA ALA A 285 2.58 14.68 -15.03
C ALA A 285 1.73 13.84 -14.04
N THR A 286 2.03 12.54 -13.89
CA THR A 286 1.20 11.62 -13.10
C THR A 286 1.63 11.58 -11.62
N SER A 287 0.83 12.17 -10.73
CA SER A 287 1.12 12.25 -9.28
C SER A 287 1.22 10.90 -8.57
N SER A 288 0.63 9.84 -9.10
CA SER A 288 0.86 8.46 -8.65
C SER A 288 0.75 7.48 -9.82
N VAL A 289 1.89 7.14 -10.40
CA VAL A 289 1.98 6.15 -11.50
C VAL A 289 1.55 4.78 -11.02
N ALA A 290 2.03 4.31 -9.86
CA ALA A 290 1.66 3.00 -9.30
C ALA A 290 0.14 2.82 -9.12
N LYS A 291 -0.57 3.86 -8.65
CA LYS A 291 -2.03 3.84 -8.55
C LYS A 291 -2.70 3.75 -9.93
N SER A 292 -2.25 4.59 -10.88
CA SER A 292 -2.82 4.66 -12.24
C SER A 292 -2.59 3.36 -13.03
N VAL A 293 -1.43 2.73 -12.84
CA VAL A 293 -1.10 1.40 -13.34
C VAL A 293 -2.01 0.36 -12.71
N ASN A 294 -2.10 0.28 -11.38
CA ASN A 294 -2.95 -0.70 -10.69
C ASN A 294 -4.44 -0.57 -11.08
N ASP A 295 -4.96 0.66 -11.19
CA ASP A 295 -6.35 0.92 -11.64
C ASP A 295 -6.57 0.61 -13.14
N THR A 296 -5.50 0.49 -13.94
CA THR A 296 -5.54 -0.02 -15.32
C THR A 296 -5.44 -1.55 -15.34
N LEU A 297 -4.56 -2.14 -14.54
CA LEU A 297 -4.42 -3.59 -14.37
C LEU A 297 -5.64 -4.27 -13.72
N LYS A 298 -6.54 -3.52 -13.06
CA LYS A 298 -7.85 -4.01 -12.57
C LYS A 298 -8.94 -4.03 -13.66
N ARG A 299 -8.72 -3.32 -14.78
CA ARG A 299 -9.63 -3.29 -15.93
C ARG A 299 -9.28 -4.35 -16.97
N VAL A 300 -8.03 -4.78 -16.99
CA VAL A 300 -7.65 -6.10 -17.50
C VAL A 300 -8.37 -7.13 -16.61
N GLU A 301 -9.18 -8.00 -17.22
CA GLU A 301 -10.01 -8.93 -16.48
C GLU A 301 -9.13 -9.92 -15.69
N VAL A 302 -9.73 -10.53 -14.66
CA VAL A 302 -9.02 -11.41 -13.75
C VAL A 302 -9.44 -12.85 -14.05
N THR A 303 -8.82 -13.45 -15.06
CA THR A 303 -8.97 -14.89 -15.29
C THR A 303 -8.46 -15.65 -14.06
N ARG A 304 -9.39 -16.34 -13.40
CA ARG A 304 -9.13 -17.29 -12.31
C ARG A 304 -8.01 -18.26 -12.71
N GLY A 305 -6.79 -17.99 -12.25
CA GLY A 305 -5.67 -18.92 -12.36
C GLY A 305 -6.10 -20.27 -11.78
N ALA A 306 -5.86 -21.35 -12.54
CA ALA A 306 -6.37 -22.68 -12.20
C ALA A 306 -6.00 -23.04 -10.75
N SER A 307 -7.01 -23.21 -9.88
CA SER A 307 -6.83 -23.49 -8.45
C SER A 307 -5.77 -24.58 -8.25
N GLN A 308 -4.60 -24.17 -7.76
CA GLN A 308 -3.62 -25.10 -7.23
C GLN A 308 -4.13 -25.58 -5.87
N SER A 309 -5.17 -26.43 -5.93
CA SER A 309 -5.90 -27.02 -4.81
C SER A 309 -4.94 -27.57 -3.75
N ARG A 310 -4.58 -26.72 -2.79
CA ARG A 310 -3.54 -27.02 -1.80
C ARG A 310 -4.14 -27.89 -0.72
N ARG A 311 -4.11 -29.20 -0.97
CA ARG A 311 -4.67 -30.23 -0.08
C ARG A 311 -4.03 -30.15 1.30
N ARG A 312 -4.71 -29.48 2.24
CA ARG A 312 -4.26 -29.33 3.61
C ARG A 312 -4.64 -30.60 4.38
N PRO A 313 -3.67 -31.39 4.89
CA PRO A 313 -4.00 -32.58 5.65
C PRO A 313 -4.67 -32.21 6.98
N ILE A 314 -5.82 -32.84 7.27
CA ILE A 314 -6.59 -32.54 8.48
C ILE A 314 -5.96 -33.25 9.68
N ASP A 315 -5.56 -32.49 10.69
CA ASP A 315 -5.07 -33.02 11.97
C ASP A 315 -6.20 -33.71 12.76
N ARG A 316 -5.94 -34.92 13.26
CA ARG A 316 -6.94 -35.76 13.97
C ARG A 316 -6.48 -36.19 15.36
N PHE A 317 -5.51 -35.48 15.95
CA PHE A 317 -4.94 -35.74 17.28
C PHE A 317 -5.96 -35.77 18.43
N MET A 318 -7.15 -35.18 18.24
CA MET A 318 -8.23 -35.16 19.24
C MET A 318 -8.70 -36.57 19.63
N TRP A 319 -8.71 -37.52 18.69
CA TRP A 319 -9.10 -38.91 18.95
C TRP A 319 -8.14 -39.65 19.91
N PRO A 320 -6.82 -39.76 19.61
CA PRO A 320 -5.88 -40.38 20.54
C PRO A 320 -5.75 -39.59 21.87
N LEU A 321 -5.90 -38.27 21.85
CA LEU A 321 -5.93 -37.45 23.08
C LEU A 321 -7.15 -37.79 23.97
N GLY A 322 -8.34 -37.94 23.38
CA GLY A 322 -9.54 -38.36 24.10
C GLY A 322 -9.39 -39.76 24.70
N ILE A 323 -8.81 -40.70 23.95
CA ILE A 323 -8.49 -42.06 24.44
C ILE A 323 -7.49 -42.00 25.61
N ALA A 324 -6.45 -41.17 25.50
CA ALA A 324 -5.47 -40.96 26.57
C ALA A 324 -6.13 -40.45 27.86
N MET A 325 -6.97 -39.42 27.74
CA MET A 325 -7.68 -38.82 28.87
C MET A 325 -8.67 -39.80 29.51
N PHE A 326 -9.43 -40.56 28.71
CA PHE A 326 -10.34 -41.60 29.20
C PHE A 326 -9.61 -42.66 30.03
N PHE A 327 -8.53 -43.24 29.50
CA PHE A 327 -7.79 -44.28 30.23
C PHE A 327 -7.05 -43.75 31.46
N PHE A 328 -6.59 -42.48 31.44
CA PHE A 328 -6.03 -41.82 32.61
C PHE A 328 -7.06 -41.66 33.74
N VAL A 329 -8.26 -41.16 33.42
CA VAL A 329 -9.38 -41.02 34.37
C VAL A 329 -9.84 -42.39 34.88
N ALA A 330 -9.97 -43.38 34.01
CA ALA A 330 -10.34 -44.74 34.40
C ALA A 330 -9.28 -45.40 35.31
N ALA A 331 -7.98 -45.16 35.08
CA ALA A 331 -6.91 -45.60 35.97
C ALA A 331 -6.96 -44.92 37.35
N TRP A 332 -7.41 -43.66 37.41
CA TRP A 332 -7.55 -42.89 38.65
C TRP A 332 -8.77 -43.34 39.48
N LEU A 333 -9.88 -43.70 38.83
CA LEU A 333 -11.12 -44.15 39.49
C LEU A 333 -11.06 -45.58 40.02
N LEU A 334 -10.14 -46.42 39.53
CA LEU A 334 -10.06 -47.83 39.94
C LEU A 334 -9.54 -48.01 41.37
N PRO A 335 -10.20 -48.84 42.22
CA PRO A 335 -9.80 -49.05 43.61
C PRO A 335 -8.49 -49.85 43.71
N GLY A 336 -7.38 -49.10 43.72
CA GLY A 336 -6.02 -49.59 43.88
C GLY A 336 -5.00 -48.51 44.28
N THR A 337 -5.35 -47.23 44.09
CA THR A 337 -4.49 -46.04 44.32
C THR A 337 -5.04 -45.11 45.41
N SER A 338 -6.35 -45.09 45.65
CA SER A 338 -7.06 -44.03 46.38
C SER A 338 -7.12 -44.17 47.92
N ARG A 339 -6.02 -44.55 48.58
CA ARG A 339 -5.93 -44.51 50.06
C ARG A 339 -6.09 -43.09 50.66
N TRP A 340 -6.00 -42.05 49.83
CA TRP A 340 -6.24 -40.66 50.23
C TRP A 340 -7.73 -40.32 50.36
N ILE A 341 -8.61 -40.94 49.57
CA ILE A 341 -10.07 -40.76 49.69
C ILE A 341 -10.58 -41.41 50.99
N GLU A 342 -10.09 -42.61 51.33
CA GLU A 342 -10.40 -43.26 52.61
C GLU A 342 -9.97 -42.38 53.81
N ARG A 343 -8.85 -41.67 53.69
CA ARG A 343 -8.36 -40.72 54.71
C ARG A 343 -9.24 -39.47 54.84
N LEU A 344 -9.70 -38.89 53.73
CA LEU A 344 -10.63 -37.76 53.76
C LEU A 344 -12.00 -38.15 54.33
N VAL A 345 -12.52 -39.31 53.93
CA VAL A 345 -13.79 -39.84 54.46
C VAL A 345 -13.69 -40.20 55.94
N SER A 346 -12.55 -40.75 56.41
CA SER A 346 -12.36 -41.02 57.85
C SER A 346 -12.15 -39.75 58.68
N ALA A 347 -11.47 -38.74 58.13
CA ALA A 347 -11.35 -37.43 58.78
C ALA A 347 -12.71 -36.73 58.93
N ALA A 348 -13.57 -36.79 57.89
CA ALA A 348 -14.93 -36.26 57.95
C ALA A 348 -15.87 -37.07 58.87
N ARG A 349 -15.57 -38.35 59.15
CA ARG A 349 -16.40 -39.22 60.00
C ARG A 349 -16.11 -39.09 61.49
N ASN A 350 -14.91 -38.63 61.86
CA ASN A 350 -14.48 -38.49 63.27
C ASN A 350 -14.77 -37.11 63.88
N SER A 351 -15.35 -36.17 63.14
CA SER A 351 -15.56 -34.77 63.54
C SER A 351 -16.98 -34.42 64.00
N SER A 352 -17.79 -35.40 64.43
CA SER A 352 -19.18 -35.18 64.90
C SER A 352 -19.37 -35.53 66.39
N PRO A 353 -19.78 -34.59 67.26
CA PRO A 353 -20.15 -34.88 68.65
C PRO A 353 -21.47 -35.64 68.78
N ARG A 354 -21.64 -36.35 69.92
CA ARG A 354 -22.84 -37.15 70.24
C ARG A 354 -24.09 -36.32 70.53
N SER A 355 -25.25 -36.74 70.00
CA SER A 355 -26.55 -36.74 70.71
C SER A 355 -27.46 -37.85 70.14
N PRO A 356 -28.53 -38.32 70.84
CA PRO A 356 -29.10 -39.65 70.56
C PRO A 356 -30.62 -39.71 70.21
N THR A 357 -31.03 -40.83 69.61
CA THR A 357 -32.42 -41.36 69.45
C THR A 357 -33.33 -40.75 68.34
N PRO A 358 -34.48 -41.36 67.95
CA PRO A 358 -34.48 -42.51 67.01
C PRO A 358 -35.61 -42.50 65.92
N ALA A 359 -35.60 -43.52 65.04
CA ALA A 359 -36.69 -43.97 64.12
C ALA A 359 -37.08 -43.00 62.96
N SER A 360 -37.51 -43.44 61.77
CA SER A 360 -37.74 -44.80 61.19
C SER A 360 -37.71 -44.74 59.63
N SER A 361 -37.69 -45.91 58.97
CA SER A 361 -37.88 -46.17 57.52
C SER A 361 -36.91 -45.46 56.55
N ASP A 362 -35.89 -46.15 56.03
CA ASP A 362 -35.94 -47.10 54.89
C ASP A 362 -35.96 -46.43 53.50
N LEU A 363 -34.79 -46.35 52.85
CA LEU A 363 -34.52 -46.94 51.52
C LEU A 363 -33.00 -46.87 51.20
N PRO A 364 -32.43 -47.79 50.39
CA PRO A 364 -30.97 -47.94 50.28
C PRO A 364 -30.34 -47.16 49.12
N ASN A 365 -29.84 -45.95 49.38
CA ASN A 365 -29.13 -45.13 48.38
C ASN A 365 -27.69 -45.61 48.08
N LYS A 366 -27.57 -46.78 47.43
CA LYS A 366 -26.38 -47.15 46.63
C LYS A 366 -26.45 -46.47 45.25
N GLY A 367 -26.43 -45.14 45.22
CA GLY A 367 -26.57 -44.37 43.96
C GLY A 367 -26.05 -42.94 43.99
N THR A 368 -25.85 -42.33 45.16
CA THR A 368 -25.53 -40.90 45.30
C THR A 368 -24.07 -40.54 44.99
N THR A 369 -23.16 -41.50 44.84
CA THR A 369 -21.76 -41.24 44.41
C THR A 369 -21.54 -41.40 42.91
N ALA A 370 -22.42 -42.11 42.19
CA ALA A 370 -22.34 -42.26 40.74
C ALA A 370 -22.86 -41.03 40.00
N ILE A 371 -23.95 -40.43 40.49
CA ILE A 371 -24.60 -39.26 39.86
C ILE A 371 -23.68 -38.03 39.92
N SER A 372 -22.98 -37.79 41.03
CA SER A 372 -22.05 -36.67 41.18
C SER A 372 -20.85 -36.72 40.21
N LEU A 373 -20.45 -37.91 39.77
CA LEU A 373 -19.36 -38.08 38.80
C LEU A 373 -19.87 -37.99 37.34
N LEU A 374 -21.12 -38.41 37.10
CA LEU A 374 -21.78 -38.23 35.80
C LEU A 374 -22.07 -36.75 35.51
N ILE A 375 -22.38 -35.96 36.54
CA ILE A 375 -22.48 -34.49 36.43
C ILE A 375 -21.10 -33.86 36.14
N LEU A 376 -20.00 -34.42 36.66
CA LEU A 376 -18.65 -33.95 36.30
C LEU A 376 -18.22 -34.30 34.85
N LEU A 377 -18.92 -35.26 34.21
CA LEU A 377 -18.73 -35.62 32.80
C LEU A 377 -19.77 -34.96 31.86
N ALA A 378 -20.91 -34.50 32.40
CA ALA A 378 -21.97 -33.80 31.67
C ALA A 378 -21.89 -32.27 31.80
N VAL A 379 -20.99 -31.73 32.63
CA VAL A 379 -20.64 -30.30 32.68
C VAL A 379 -19.24 -30.06 32.09
N PHE A 380 -19.00 -30.65 30.91
CA PHE A 380 -18.46 -29.82 29.85
C PHE A 380 -19.66 -29.11 29.23
N PRO A 381 -19.90 -27.82 29.51
CA PRO A 381 -20.95 -27.14 28.81
C PRO A 381 -20.58 -27.13 27.33
N SER A 382 -21.55 -27.43 26.46
CA SER A 382 -21.44 -27.23 25.02
C SER A 382 -21.46 -25.74 24.67
N HIS A 383 -20.66 -24.94 25.37
CA HIS A 383 -19.98 -23.86 24.69
C HIS A 383 -19.12 -24.56 23.65
N SER A 384 -19.54 -24.43 22.40
CA SER A 384 -18.62 -24.26 21.29
C SER A 384 -17.56 -23.28 21.75
N ARG A 385 -16.47 -23.78 22.35
CA ARG A 385 -15.24 -23.03 22.47
C ARG A 385 -14.68 -23.00 21.06
N ALA A 386 -15.29 -22.16 20.24
CA ALA A 386 -14.69 -21.64 19.05
C ALA A 386 -13.25 -21.31 19.43
N GLY A 387 -12.31 -21.95 18.74
CA GLY A 387 -10.94 -21.44 18.79
C GLY A 387 -11.03 -20.01 18.32
N ILE A 388 -10.46 -19.07 19.07
CA ILE A 388 -10.46 -17.64 18.71
C ILE A 388 -9.91 -17.53 17.28
N GLY A 389 -10.82 -17.19 16.38
CA GLY A 389 -10.77 -17.44 14.95
C GLY A 389 -12.15 -17.09 14.42
N GLU A 390 -12.21 -15.91 13.79
CA GLU A 390 -13.40 -15.27 13.22
C GLU A 390 -14.69 -15.41 14.04
N VAL A 391 -14.87 -14.49 14.99
CA VAL A 391 -16.22 -13.93 15.15
C VAL A 391 -16.49 -13.13 13.89
N ASP A 392 -17.30 -13.69 12.99
CA ASP A 392 -17.90 -12.99 11.85
C ASP A 392 -18.84 -11.90 12.40
N SER A 393 -18.26 -10.78 12.83
CA SER A 393 -18.98 -9.56 13.18
C SER A 393 -19.47 -8.93 11.87
N PRO A 394 -20.79 -8.82 11.64
CA PRO A 394 -21.30 -8.16 10.44
C PRO A 394 -20.81 -6.71 10.34
N ALA A 395 -20.52 -6.04 11.47
CA ALA A 395 -19.87 -4.74 11.48
C ALA A 395 -18.43 -4.76 10.94
N PHE A 396 -17.64 -5.77 11.32
CA PHE A 396 -16.29 -5.95 10.78
C PHE A 396 -16.31 -6.32 9.28
N ASP A 397 -17.27 -7.13 8.85
CA ASP A 397 -17.43 -7.48 7.42
C ASP A 397 -17.86 -6.31 6.55
N ALA A 398 -18.80 -5.49 7.02
CA ALA A 398 -19.15 -4.24 6.34
C ALA A 398 -17.93 -3.29 6.26
N TYR A 399 -17.15 -3.18 7.34
CA TYR A 399 -15.91 -2.40 7.35
C TYR A 399 -14.87 -2.93 6.34
N ARG A 400 -14.66 -4.26 6.29
CA ARG A 400 -13.78 -4.92 5.27
C ARG A 400 -14.24 -4.60 3.85
N LYS A 401 -15.55 -4.57 3.59
CA LYS A 401 -16.17 -4.27 2.30
C LYS A 401 -16.22 -2.77 1.95
N ARG A 402 -15.68 -1.89 2.81
CA ARG A 402 -15.77 -0.42 2.70
C ARG A 402 -17.19 0.14 2.76
N ASP A 403 -18.15 -0.65 3.21
CA ASP A 403 -19.49 -0.17 3.59
C ASP A 403 -19.42 0.44 5.00
N PHE A 404 -18.87 1.65 5.08
CA PHE A 404 -18.63 2.31 6.36
C PHE A 404 -19.93 2.73 7.06
N GLU A 405 -20.99 3.08 6.31
CA GLU A 405 -22.31 3.39 6.89
C GLU A 405 -22.98 2.14 7.48
N GLY A 406 -22.97 1.03 6.74
CA GLY A 406 -23.44 -0.28 7.23
C GLY A 406 -22.60 -0.80 8.41
N ALA A 407 -21.29 -0.56 8.40
CA ALA A 407 -20.40 -0.88 9.52
C ALA A 407 -20.74 -0.06 10.77
N ILE A 408 -20.89 1.27 10.64
CA ILE A 408 -21.27 2.16 11.77
C ILE A 408 -22.60 1.72 12.40
N LYS A 409 -23.59 1.37 11.57
CA LYS A 409 -24.88 0.87 12.07
C LYS A 409 -24.71 -0.45 12.82
N SER A 410 -24.02 -1.41 12.23
CA SER A 410 -23.81 -2.74 12.80
C SER A 410 -22.98 -2.68 14.10
N TYR A 411 -21.92 -1.86 14.16
CA TYR A 411 -21.15 -1.64 15.38
C TYR A 411 -22.02 -1.04 16.49
N LYS A 412 -22.91 -0.08 16.19
CA LYS A 412 -23.83 0.49 17.20
C LYS A 412 -24.81 -0.56 17.74
N GLU A 413 -25.30 -1.47 16.89
CA GLU A 413 -26.17 -2.59 17.29
C GLU A 413 -25.41 -3.62 18.15
N GLU A 414 -24.19 -4.01 17.76
CA GLU A 414 -23.34 -4.93 18.52
C GLU A 414 -22.95 -4.35 19.89
N ILE A 415 -22.51 -3.07 19.95
CA ILE A 415 -22.15 -2.37 21.20
C ILE A 415 -23.31 -2.34 22.21
N ALA A 416 -24.56 -2.22 21.73
CA ALA A 416 -25.74 -2.20 22.60
C ALA A 416 -26.00 -3.55 23.31
N THR A 417 -25.43 -4.65 22.80
CA THR A 417 -25.56 -6.00 23.37
C THR A 417 -24.27 -6.53 24.03
N ALA A 418 -23.12 -5.90 23.76
CA ALA A 418 -21.82 -6.31 24.28
C ALA A 418 -21.64 -5.99 25.77
N GLU A 419 -21.00 -6.90 26.51
CA GLU A 419 -20.62 -6.70 27.91
C GLU A 419 -19.54 -5.59 28.07
N PRO A 420 -19.52 -4.83 29.18
CA PRO A 420 -18.50 -3.81 29.44
C PRO A 420 -17.07 -4.37 29.50
N GLY A 421 -16.08 -3.52 29.25
CA GLY A 421 -14.67 -3.87 29.17
C GLY A 421 -14.23 -4.20 27.75
N ARG A 422 -13.41 -5.24 27.60
CA ARG A 422 -12.61 -5.48 26.38
C ARG A 422 -13.41 -5.62 25.09
N ASP A 423 -14.52 -6.36 25.10
CA ASP A 423 -15.28 -6.65 23.88
C ASP A 423 -15.99 -5.39 23.39
N ARG A 424 -16.60 -4.64 24.30
CA ARG A 424 -17.17 -3.32 24.02
C ARG A 424 -16.11 -2.29 23.64
N ALA A 425 -14.92 -2.31 24.24
CA ALA A 425 -13.80 -1.46 23.85
C ALA A 425 -13.36 -1.72 22.40
N TRP A 426 -13.23 -2.99 22.01
CA TRP A 426 -12.88 -3.38 20.63
C TRP A 426 -13.95 -2.95 19.62
N LEU A 427 -15.24 -3.10 19.95
CA LEU A 427 -16.32 -2.64 19.08
C LEU A 427 -16.37 -1.10 18.97
N ASN A 428 -16.08 -0.36 20.04
CA ASN A 428 -15.97 1.10 19.96
C ASN A 428 -14.75 1.56 19.14
N LEU A 429 -13.63 0.82 19.18
CA LEU A 429 -12.47 1.08 18.31
C LEU A 429 -12.86 0.89 16.83
N GLY A 430 -13.63 -0.15 16.52
CA GLY A 430 -14.16 -0.42 15.17
C GLY A 430 -15.14 0.64 14.70
N LEU A 431 -16.08 1.05 15.56
CA LEU A 431 -17.00 2.16 15.30
C LEU A 431 -16.24 3.46 14.98
N GLY A 432 -15.19 3.76 15.75
CA GLY A 432 -14.37 4.96 15.54
C GLY A 432 -13.62 4.93 14.21
N ALA A 433 -13.04 3.78 13.86
CA ALA A 433 -12.38 3.59 12.57
C ALA A 433 -13.36 3.74 11.40
N ALA A 434 -14.55 3.14 11.49
CA ALA A 434 -15.59 3.27 10.47
C ALA A 434 -16.06 4.71 10.29
N ALA A 435 -16.33 5.42 11.40
CA ALA A 435 -16.74 6.82 11.41
C ALA A 435 -15.67 7.76 10.81
N TYR A 436 -14.39 7.53 11.10
CA TYR A 436 -13.32 8.32 10.49
C TYR A 436 -13.24 8.12 8.96
N GLN A 437 -13.42 6.88 8.50
CA GLN A 437 -13.41 6.56 7.06
C GLN A 437 -14.64 7.14 6.34
N SER A 438 -15.81 7.20 7.00
CA SER A 438 -17.00 7.87 6.47
C SER A 438 -16.96 9.41 6.58
N GLY A 439 -15.94 9.98 7.22
CA GLY A 439 -15.80 11.43 7.45
C GLY A 439 -16.56 11.98 8.67
N ASP A 440 -17.25 11.15 9.45
CA ASP A 440 -17.89 11.55 10.71
C ASP A 440 -16.84 11.62 11.84
N LEU A 441 -16.04 12.68 11.81
CA LEU A 441 -14.97 12.92 12.79
C LEU A 441 -15.50 13.13 14.22
N ALA A 442 -16.74 13.58 14.37
CA ALA A 442 -17.39 13.77 15.67
C ALA A 442 -17.69 12.41 16.32
N LEU A 443 -18.33 11.49 15.59
CA LEU A 443 -18.58 10.13 16.04
C LEU A 443 -17.28 9.33 16.23
N ALA A 444 -16.29 9.53 15.35
CA ALA A 444 -14.97 8.91 15.49
C ALA A 444 -14.30 9.30 16.82
N LYS A 445 -14.27 10.60 17.13
CA LYS A 445 -13.76 11.15 18.40
C LYS A 445 -14.49 10.58 19.61
N GLU A 446 -15.81 10.49 19.56
CA GLU A 446 -16.62 9.92 20.65
C GLU A 446 -16.32 8.43 20.86
N ALA A 447 -16.23 7.65 19.79
CA ALA A 447 -16.00 6.20 19.85
C ALA A 447 -14.58 5.83 20.30
N PHE A 448 -13.55 6.56 19.85
CA PHE A 448 -12.20 6.38 20.40
C PHE A 448 -12.11 6.82 21.87
N GLY A 449 -12.80 7.90 22.25
CA GLY A 449 -12.93 8.31 23.66
C GLY A 449 -13.60 7.25 24.54
N LYS A 450 -14.67 6.60 24.06
CA LYS A 450 -15.30 5.45 24.73
C LYS A 450 -14.36 4.25 24.86
N THR A 451 -13.58 3.96 23.83
CA THR A 451 -12.56 2.89 23.86
C THR A 451 -11.55 3.09 25.00
N LEU A 452 -11.11 4.34 25.21
CA LEU A 452 -10.23 4.71 26.31
C LEU A 452 -10.90 4.58 27.69
N ALA A 453 -12.20 4.90 27.79
CA ALA A 453 -12.97 4.81 29.03
C ALA A 453 -13.22 3.36 29.52
N GLU A 454 -13.26 2.37 28.63
CA GLU A 454 -13.42 0.95 28.99
C GLU A 454 -12.14 0.32 29.59
N GLY A 455 -10.99 0.99 29.49
CA GLY A 455 -9.79 0.69 30.29
C GLY A 455 -8.91 -0.50 29.86
N ASP A 456 -9.06 -1.05 28.65
CA ASP A 456 -8.11 -2.05 28.12
C ASP A 456 -6.82 -1.38 27.62
N ALA A 457 -5.77 -1.44 28.45
CA ALA A 457 -4.44 -0.89 28.17
C ALA A 457 -3.82 -1.34 26.82
N ARG A 458 -4.24 -2.49 26.26
CA ARG A 458 -3.78 -2.96 24.95
C ARG A 458 -4.47 -2.26 23.77
N LEU A 459 -5.70 -1.80 23.98
CA LEU A 459 -6.45 -1.02 22.99
C LEU A 459 -6.24 0.49 23.19
N SER A 460 -5.84 0.92 24.39
CA SER A 460 -5.57 2.32 24.71
C SER A 460 -4.54 2.99 23.80
N GLU A 461 -3.49 2.28 23.39
CA GLU A 461 -2.46 2.83 22.48
C GLU A 461 -3.04 3.14 21.10
N ARG A 462 -3.64 2.15 20.42
CA ARG A 462 -4.34 2.33 19.14
C ARG A 462 -5.47 3.37 19.25
N ALA A 463 -6.22 3.39 20.34
CA ALA A 463 -7.28 4.37 20.57
C ALA A 463 -6.74 5.80 20.72
N HIS A 464 -5.62 5.99 21.43
CA HIS A 464 -4.93 7.28 21.51
C HIS A 464 -4.38 7.72 20.15
N TYR A 465 -3.69 6.85 19.42
CA TYR A 465 -3.17 7.16 18.09
C TYR A 465 -4.29 7.53 17.11
N ASN A 466 -5.35 6.72 17.05
CA ASN A 466 -6.47 6.97 16.14
C ASN A 466 -7.29 8.22 16.53
N LEU A 467 -7.42 8.52 17.84
CA LEU A 467 -8.01 9.76 18.33
C LEU A 467 -7.15 10.98 17.95
N ALA A 468 -5.83 10.89 18.03
CA ALA A 468 -4.91 11.95 17.61
C ALA A 468 -5.02 12.25 16.11
N ASN A 469 -5.01 11.22 15.25
CA ASN A 469 -5.28 11.35 13.82
C ASN A 469 -6.66 11.99 13.54
N THR A 470 -7.68 11.65 14.33
CA THR A 470 -9.05 12.22 14.21
C THR A 470 -9.08 13.70 14.56
N LEU A 471 -8.42 14.10 15.65
CA LEU A 471 -8.32 15.50 16.08
C LEU A 471 -7.50 16.33 15.08
N PHE A 472 -6.40 15.79 14.56
CA PHE A 472 -5.61 16.46 13.53
C PHE A 472 -6.45 16.79 12.29
N ARG A 473 -7.09 15.77 11.70
CA ARG A 473 -7.96 15.91 10.52
C ARG A 473 -9.17 16.82 10.77
N ASN A 474 -9.68 16.89 12.00
CA ASN A 474 -10.72 17.83 12.38
C ASN A 474 -10.20 19.28 12.37
N GLY A 475 -8.96 19.53 12.83
CA GLY A 475 -8.29 20.83 12.70
C GLY A 475 -8.02 21.21 11.24
N GLU A 476 -7.64 20.26 10.38
CA GLU A 476 -7.52 20.51 8.94
C GLU A 476 -8.85 20.81 8.27
N THR A 477 -9.94 20.14 8.68
CA THR A 477 -11.29 20.43 8.18
C THR A 477 -11.70 21.86 8.54
N ILE A 478 -11.46 22.28 9.80
CA ILE A 478 -11.68 23.67 10.24
C ILE A 478 -10.84 24.65 9.40
N LEU A 479 -9.57 24.35 9.13
CA LEU A 479 -8.69 25.18 8.30
C LEU A 479 -9.21 25.30 6.87
N ASN A 480 -9.60 24.19 6.23
CA ASN A 480 -10.08 24.18 4.85
C ASN A 480 -11.41 24.92 4.69
N GLU A 481 -12.31 24.81 5.66
CA GLU A 481 -13.59 25.56 5.69
C GLU A 481 -13.43 27.04 6.03
N ASN A 482 -12.35 27.42 6.72
CA ASN A 482 -12.15 28.75 7.32
C ASN A 482 -10.77 29.34 7.01
N GLY A 483 -10.21 29.00 5.85
CA GLY A 483 -8.91 29.45 5.38
C GLY A 483 -8.91 30.93 4.99
N HIS A 484 -7.74 31.57 5.05
CA HIS A 484 -7.58 32.97 4.69
C HIS A 484 -7.79 33.17 3.17
N PRO A 485 -8.55 34.19 2.71
CA PRO A 485 -8.95 34.31 1.31
C PRO A 485 -7.82 34.38 0.28
N LYS A 486 -6.62 34.84 0.69
CA LYS A 486 -5.43 34.92 -0.18
C LYS A 486 -4.46 33.74 0.00
N ASP A 487 -4.57 33.00 1.10
CA ASP A 487 -3.71 31.84 1.37
C ASP A 487 -4.49 30.82 2.21
N PRO A 488 -5.16 29.84 1.57
CA PRO A 488 -5.99 28.86 2.27
C PRO A 488 -5.24 27.98 3.29
N THR A 489 -3.90 28.00 3.32
CA THR A 489 -3.11 27.27 4.32
C THR A 489 -3.02 28.00 5.68
N LEU A 490 -3.47 29.26 5.74
CA LEU A 490 -3.52 30.07 6.96
C LEU A 490 -4.96 30.24 7.46
N PRO A 491 -5.20 30.40 8.78
CA PRO A 491 -6.53 30.69 9.31
C PRO A 491 -7.03 32.08 8.89
N LYS A 492 -8.34 32.24 8.63
CA LYS A 492 -8.93 33.54 8.27
C LYS A 492 -8.95 34.58 9.40
N ASP A 493 -8.98 34.13 10.66
CA ASP A 493 -9.06 34.97 11.86
C ASP A 493 -8.45 34.26 13.09
N ASP A 494 -8.13 35.02 14.13
CA ASP A 494 -7.55 34.49 15.38
C ASP A 494 -8.45 33.43 16.03
N LYS A 495 -9.77 33.56 15.91
CA LYS A 495 -10.74 32.59 16.43
C LYS A 495 -10.62 31.23 15.72
N THR A 496 -10.44 31.22 14.40
CA THR A 496 -10.15 30.00 13.64
C THR A 496 -8.79 29.43 14.02
N LYS A 497 -7.76 30.29 14.18
CA LYS A 497 -6.43 29.88 14.64
C LYS A 497 -6.48 29.21 16.02
N GLU A 498 -7.20 29.77 17.00
CA GLU A 498 -7.44 29.17 18.31
C GLU A 498 -8.14 27.81 18.19
N ALA A 499 -9.20 27.71 17.37
CA ALA A 499 -9.95 26.48 17.18
C ALA A 499 -9.10 25.34 16.59
N ILE A 500 -8.29 25.62 15.56
CA ILE A 500 -7.36 24.64 14.96
C ILE A 500 -6.28 24.25 15.97
N THR A 501 -5.66 25.25 16.62
CA THR A 501 -4.60 25.04 17.62
C THR A 501 -5.07 24.14 18.75
N ALA A 502 -6.30 24.31 19.24
CA ALA A 502 -6.89 23.46 20.28
C ALA A 502 -7.06 21.99 19.82
N GLN A 503 -7.45 21.73 18.57
CA GLN A 503 -7.52 20.36 18.05
C GLN A 503 -6.13 19.73 17.93
N TRP A 504 -5.16 20.46 17.39
CA TRP A 504 -3.81 19.95 17.14
C TRP A 504 -3.00 19.77 18.44
N GLN A 505 -3.18 20.64 19.44
CA GLN A 505 -2.61 20.44 20.78
C GLN A 505 -3.18 19.16 21.43
N ALA A 506 -4.50 18.95 21.37
CA ALA A 506 -5.11 17.70 21.85
C ALA A 506 -4.63 16.46 21.07
N ALA A 507 -4.35 16.60 19.77
CA ALA A 507 -3.72 15.53 18.99
C ALA A 507 -2.29 15.21 19.49
N LEU A 508 -1.47 16.23 19.80
CA LEU A 508 -0.13 16.01 20.38
C LEU A 508 -0.18 15.26 21.72
N GLU A 509 -1.08 15.65 22.63
CA GLU A 509 -1.26 14.95 23.92
C GLU A 509 -1.58 13.47 23.72
N HIS A 510 -2.41 13.13 22.72
CA HIS A 510 -2.76 11.75 22.43
C HIS A 510 -1.66 10.98 21.68
N TYR A 511 -0.87 11.58 20.79
CA TYR A 511 0.33 10.90 20.27
C TYR A 511 1.37 10.64 21.38
N GLN A 512 1.55 11.58 22.30
CA GLN A 512 2.41 11.39 23.48
C GLN A 512 1.90 10.26 24.37
N ALA A 513 0.59 10.17 24.59
CA ALA A 513 -0.03 9.07 25.34
C ALA A 513 0.14 7.71 24.64
N ALA A 514 0.00 7.65 23.30
CA ALA A 514 0.28 6.45 22.52
C ALA A 514 1.75 6.01 22.65
N LEU A 515 2.70 6.95 22.51
CA LEU A 515 4.14 6.68 22.67
C LEU A 515 4.55 6.33 24.09
N ALA A 516 3.83 6.81 25.11
CA ALA A 516 4.04 6.40 26.49
C ALA A 516 3.65 4.93 26.74
N LEU A 517 2.68 4.40 25.99
CA LEU A 517 2.27 2.99 26.01
C LEU A 517 3.15 2.11 25.10
N ASN A 518 3.50 2.61 23.91
CA ASN A 518 4.36 1.94 22.94
C ASN A 518 5.45 2.88 22.43
N GLN A 519 6.58 2.92 23.13
CA GLN A 519 7.73 3.75 22.75
C GLN A 519 8.35 3.38 21.39
N ALA A 520 8.00 2.22 20.81
CA ALA A 520 8.57 1.72 19.56
C ALA A 520 7.85 2.23 18.30
N ASP A 521 6.60 2.70 18.40
CA ASP A 521 5.77 3.07 17.26
C ASP A 521 6.41 4.19 16.40
N ALA A 522 6.76 3.86 15.16
CA ALA A 522 7.32 4.81 14.20
C ALA A 522 6.25 5.79 13.68
N ASN A 523 5.01 5.35 13.53
CA ASN A 523 3.93 6.17 12.99
C ASN A 523 3.51 7.26 13.98
N ALA A 524 3.33 6.91 15.27
CA ALA A 524 3.06 7.91 16.31
C ALA A 524 4.20 8.94 16.46
N ARG A 525 5.47 8.53 16.33
CA ARG A 525 6.60 9.49 16.32
C ARG A 525 6.57 10.42 15.11
N ASN A 526 6.31 9.87 13.91
CA ASN A 526 6.24 10.67 12.68
C ASN A 526 5.13 11.72 12.80
N ASN A 527 3.92 11.26 13.10
CA ASN A 527 2.73 12.10 13.19
C ASN A 527 2.87 13.18 14.27
N LEU A 528 3.47 12.85 15.42
CA LEU A 528 3.79 13.83 16.46
C LEU A 528 4.68 14.96 15.92
N SER A 529 5.73 14.63 15.15
CA SER A 529 6.63 15.65 14.60
C SER A 529 5.97 16.50 13.50
N VAL A 530 5.11 15.90 12.67
CA VAL A 530 4.29 16.60 11.66
C VAL A 530 3.35 17.60 12.34
N VAL A 531 2.60 17.17 13.37
CA VAL A 531 1.67 18.08 14.08
C VAL A 531 2.41 19.17 14.85
N GLN A 532 3.61 18.90 15.41
CA GLN A 532 4.45 19.93 16.01
C GLN A 532 4.83 21.02 15.00
N LYS A 533 5.35 20.64 13.83
CA LYS A 533 5.66 21.59 12.74
C LYS A 533 4.42 22.38 12.31
N ARG A 534 3.26 21.72 12.19
CA ARG A 534 2.02 22.38 11.76
C ARG A 534 1.54 23.44 12.75
N ILE A 535 1.67 23.18 14.07
CA ILE A 535 1.41 24.18 15.12
C ILE A 535 2.47 25.29 15.11
N GLU A 536 3.74 24.98 14.83
CA GLU A 536 4.80 25.98 14.71
C GLU A 536 4.53 26.94 13.56
N LEU A 537 4.18 26.41 12.36
CA LEU A 537 3.78 27.20 11.18
C LEU A 537 2.59 28.13 11.47
N LEU A 538 1.56 27.66 12.19
CA LEU A 538 0.44 28.53 12.61
C LEU A 538 0.86 29.69 13.51
N ASN A 539 1.96 29.55 14.25
CA ASN A 539 2.45 30.54 15.21
C ASN A 539 3.52 31.47 14.65
N GLN A 540 4.01 31.22 13.43
CA GLN A 540 4.83 32.19 12.72
C GLN A 540 4.00 33.45 12.42
N PRO A 541 4.59 34.66 12.49
CA PRO A 541 3.92 35.86 12.01
C PRO A 541 3.63 35.71 10.51
N PRO A 542 2.53 36.27 9.99
CA PRO A 542 2.32 36.34 8.56
C PRO A 542 3.53 37.04 7.90
N PRO A 543 3.88 36.67 6.64
CA PRO A 543 4.92 37.39 5.92
C PRO A 543 4.59 38.88 5.88
N PRO A 544 5.59 39.78 5.99
CA PRO A 544 5.34 41.21 6.06
C PRO A 544 4.50 41.67 4.86
N GLU A 545 3.43 42.42 5.13
CA GLU A 545 2.66 43.07 4.07
C GLU A 545 3.58 44.05 3.34
N ASP A 546 3.66 43.92 2.02
CA ASP A 546 4.29 44.90 1.14
C ASP A 546 3.78 46.32 1.48
N GLU A 547 4.68 47.21 1.90
CA GLU A 547 4.39 48.62 2.24
C GLU A 547 3.98 49.44 0.98
N LYS A 548 2.77 49.17 0.46
CA LYS A 548 2.18 49.85 -0.71
C LYS A 548 1.08 50.84 -0.33
N GLN A 549 1.19 51.49 0.82
CA GLN A 549 0.34 52.62 1.20
C GLN A 549 1.06 53.98 1.19
N ASP A 550 2.35 54.06 1.53
CA ASP A 550 3.07 55.35 1.56
C ASP A 550 3.50 55.85 0.16
N GLN A 551 3.72 54.98 -0.83
CA GLN A 551 4.05 55.40 -2.20
C GLN A 551 2.86 56.04 -2.94
N GLN A 552 1.61 55.62 -2.67
CA GLN A 552 0.43 56.17 -3.37
C GLN A 552 0.10 57.63 -2.99
N GLN A 553 0.50 58.09 -1.80
CA GLN A 553 0.39 59.51 -1.45
C GLN A 553 1.51 60.36 -2.09
N GLN A 554 2.72 59.83 -2.21
CA GLN A 554 3.83 60.54 -2.84
C GLN A 554 3.64 60.73 -4.36
N ASP A 555 3.07 59.76 -5.05
CA ASP A 555 2.78 59.86 -6.49
C ASP A 555 1.60 60.79 -6.81
N GLN A 556 0.58 60.89 -5.93
CA GLN A 556 -0.52 61.84 -6.13
C GLN A 556 -0.07 63.29 -6.02
N ASP A 557 0.81 63.62 -5.07
CA ASP A 557 1.36 64.97 -4.92
C ASP A 557 2.27 65.36 -6.09
N GLN A 558 3.02 64.41 -6.67
CA GLN A 558 3.81 64.66 -7.90
C GLN A 558 2.93 64.89 -9.13
N GLN A 559 1.83 64.13 -9.30
CA GLN A 559 0.92 64.31 -10.43
C GLN A 559 0.16 65.64 -10.37
N GLN A 560 -0.18 66.15 -9.19
CA GLN A 560 -0.80 67.49 -9.07
C GLN A 560 0.17 68.63 -9.43
N GLN A 561 1.47 68.49 -9.16
CA GLN A 561 2.45 69.52 -9.54
C GLN A 561 2.76 69.53 -11.05
N GLN A 562 2.68 68.39 -11.74
CA GLN A 562 2.93 68.33 -13.19
C GLN A 562 1.78 68.91 -14.04
N GLN A 563 0.55 68.95 -13.53
CA GLN A 563 -0.59 69.54 -14.28
C GLN A 563 -0.62 71.09 -14.27
N GLN A 564 0.21 71.78 -13.49
CA GLN A 564 0.22 73.25 -13.46
C GLN A 564 1.07 73.92 -14.56
N ASN A 565 1.86 73.17 -15.35
CA ASN A 565 2.82 73.73 -16.31
C ASN A 565 2.64 73.27 -17.77
N GLN A 566 1.47 73.55 -18.37
CA GLN A 566 1.32 73.54 -19.84
C GLN A 566 0.85 74.91 -20.37
N PRO A 567 1.54 75.49 -21.38
CA PRO A 567 1.13 76.76 -21.98
C PRO A 567 -0.05 76.59 -22.96
N GLN A 568 -0.94 77.58 -22.94
CA GLN A 568 -2.18 77.61 -23.72
C GLN A 568 -1.94 77.67 -25.24
N GLN A 569 -2.74 76.92 -26.01
CA GLN A 569 -3.06 77.25 -27.40
C GLN A 569 -4.57 77.54 -27.54
N GLN A 570 -4.90 78.55 -28.36
CA GLN A 570 -6.27 79.07 -28.51
C GLN A 570 -7.07 78.36 -29.63
N PRO A 571 -8.41 78.45 -29.63
CA PRO A 571 -9.30 77.49 -30.29
C PRO A 571 -10.00 78.03 -31.55
N GLN A 572 -10.70 77.17 -32.30
CA GLN A 572 -11.97 77.49 -33.01
C GLN A 572 -12.72 76.22 -33.52
N PRO A 573 -14.00 76.27 -33.96
CA PRO A 573 -15.04 75.53 -33.21
C PRO A 573 -16.07 74.71 -34.06
N ASN A 574 -16.81 73.79 -33.42
CA ASN A 574 -18.28 73.93 -33.22
C ASN A 574 -18.94 72.72 -32.52
N GLN A 575 -19.89 73.05 -31.65
CA GLN A 575 -20.85 72.21 -30.92
C GLN A 575 -22.04 71.75 -31.82
N PRO A 576 -23.05 70.95 -31.37
CA PRO A 576 -23.38 70.60 -29.98
C PRO A 576 -23.81 69.13 -29.66
N SER A 577 -23.70 68.78 -28.37
CA SER A 577 -24.48 67.74 -27.65
C SER A 577 -25.92 68.27 -27.34
N PRO A 578 -26.87 67.60 -26.62
CA PRO A 578 -26.74 66.66 -25.47
C PRO A 578 -27.61 65.37 -25.70
N GLU A 579 -28.05 64.54 -24.75
CA GLU A 579 -28.19 64.61 -23.29
C GLU A 579 -28.29 63.19 -22.66
N ASN A 580 -28.08 63.10 -21.34
CA ASN A 580 -28.26 61.90 -20.48
C ASN A 580 -29.74 61.88 -19.95
N PRO A 581 -30.23 61.01 -19.02
CA PRO A 581 -29.58 59.92 -18.25
C PRO A 581 -30.43 58.62 -18.07
N GLN A 582 -29.90 57.67 -17.26
CA GLN A 582 -30.58 56.74 -16.31
C GLN A 582 -31.86 55.96 -16.73
N GLU A 583 -31.87 54.63 -16.56
CA GLU A 583 -32.33 53.99 -15.29
C GLU A 583 -31.99 52.48 -15.21
N ASN A 584 -32.26 51.87 -14.05
CA ASN A 584 -31.81 50.53 -13.63
C ASN A 584 -33.01 49.58 -13.41
N GLN A 585 -32.99 48.35 -13.97
CA GLN A 585 -33.73 47.19 -13.45
C GLN A 585 -33.38 45.85 -14.14
N ASN A 586 -33.15 44.81 -13.33
CA ASN A 586 -33.03 43.37 -13.65
C ASN A 586 -34.34 42.63 -13.26
N PRO A 587 -34.50 41.31 -13.50
CA PRO A 587 -34.76 40.59 -14.76
C PRO A 587 -36.14 39.85 -14.69
N PRO A 588 -36.54 38.94 -15.61
CA PRO A 588 -36.25 37.51 -15.42
C PRO A 588 -36.10 36.67 -16.73
N GLU A 589 -35.90 35.35 -16.58
CA GLU A 589 -35.49 34.37 -17.61
C GLU A 589 -36.65 33.39 -18.07
N PRO A 590 -36.42 32.19 -18.66
CA PRO A 590 -36.89 31.65 -19.98
C PRO A 590 -38.28 30.90 -19.94
N PRO A 591 -38.78 30.03 -20.89
CA PRO A 591 -38.17 29.36 -22.08
C PRO A 591 -39.04 29.02 -23.36
N GLN A 592 -38.42 28.31 -24.33
CA GLN A 592 -38.92 27.24 -25.27
C GLN A 592 -40.10 27.43 -26.30
N ASP A 593 -39.77 27.24 -27.61
CA ASP A 593 -40.35 26.38 -28.71
C ASP A 593 -41.87 26.02 -28.85
N PRO A 594 -42.40 25.51 -30.00
CA PRO A 594 -41.99 25.46 -31.45
C PRO A 594 -43.21 25.84 -32.38
N PRO A 595 -43.62 25.16 -33.50
CA PRO A 595 -42.99 24.47 -34.67
C PRO A 595 -43.52 24.91 -36.08
N GLN A 596 -42.95 24.42 -37.21
CA GLN A 596 -43.65 23.76 -38.37
C GLN A 596 -42.80 23.58 -39.66
N ASP A 597 -43.13 22.53 -40.43
CA ASP A 597 -42.60 22.08 -41.75
C ASP A 597 -43.83 21.83 -42.69
N PRO A 598 -43.79 22.02 -44.04
CA PRO A 598 -43.41 20.93 -44.96
C PRO A 598 -42.80 21.30 -46.35
N SER A 599 -42.13 20.32 -46.99
CA SER A 599 -42.26 19.84 -48.40
C SER A 599 -41.03 19.78 -49.35
N ASP A 600 -40.97 18.66 -50.11
CA ASP A 600 -40.01 18.23 -51.17
C ASP A 600 -40.85 17.73 -52.39
N PRO A 601 -40.39 17.78 -53.67
CA PRO A 601 -39.80 16.58 -54.31
C PRO A 601 -38.75 16.80 -55.45
N SER A 602 -37.58 16.15 -55.31
CA SER A 602 -36.93 15.21 -56.29
C SER A 602 -36.68 15.58 -57.79
N GLN A 603 -35.42 15.38 -58.29
CA GLN A 603 -35.09 14.60 -59.53
C GLN A 603 -33.57 14.35 -59.81
N GLN A 604 -33.27 13.35 -60.66
CA GLN A 604 -31.98 12.69 -61.02
C GLN A 604 -32.05 12.30 -62.55
N PRO A 605 -31.10 11.58 -63.26
CA PRO A 605 -29.76 11.03 -62.96
C PRO A 605 -28.64 11.27 -64.07
N PRO A 606 -27.90 10.29 -64.71
CA PRO A 606 -26.43 10.06 -64.60
C PRO A 606 -25.67 9.90 -65.98
N PRO A 607 -24.61 9.06 -66.23
CA PRO A 607 -23.28 8.73 -65.60
C PRO A 607 -22.03 8.83 -66.57
N ASP A 608 -20.79 8.47 -66.15
CA ASP A 608 -19.86 7.45 -66.78
C ASP A 608 -18.35 7.50 -66.36
N GLN A 609 -17.50 6.59 -66.89
CA GLN A 609 -16.35 5.89 -66.25
C GLN A 609 -14.94 6.00 -66.99
N PRO A 610 -13.83 5.32 -66.56
CA PRO A 610 -12.40 5.68 -66.85
C PRO A 610 -11.73 4.91 -68.03
N PRO A 611 -10.37 4.96 -68.25
CA PRO A 611 -9.49 3.82 -67.84
C PRO A 611 -7.97 4.12 -67.57
N GLN A 612 -7.12 3.06 -67.54
CA GLN A 612 -5.71 2.94 -67.09
C GLN A 612 -4.63 2.84 -68.23
N ASN A 613 -3.37 2.51 -67.85
CA ASN A 613 -2.23 1.92 -68.63
C ASN A 613 -1.28 2.91 -69.39
N GLN A 614 0.04 2.65 -69.63
CA GLN A 614 1.01 1.61 -69.21
C GLN A 614 2.49 2.01 -69.52
N ASP A 615 3.45 1.37 -68.83
CA ASP A 615 4.79 0.89 -69.29
C ASP A 615 5.99 1.79 -69.76
N GLN A 616 7.17 1.42 -69.20
CA GLN A 616 8.54 1.29 -69.81
C GLN A 616 9.31 2.53 -70.36
N LYS A 617 10.65 2.58 -70.50
CA LYS A 617 11.88 2.02 -69.88
C LYS A 617 13.08 2.46 -70.78
N GLU A 618 14.29 2.55 -70.22
CA GLU A 618 15.63 2.56 -70.90
C GLU A 618 16.11 3.80 -71.71
N GLY A 619 17.40 4.18 -71.54
CA GLY A 619 18.07 5.23 -72.34
C GLY A 619 19.29 5.97 -71.72
N GLN A 620 20.38 5.27 -71.37
CA GLN A 620 21.72 5.82 -71.00
C GLN A 620 22.54 6.28 -72.26
N PRO A 621 23.78 6.84 -72.22
CA PRO A 621 24.83 6.78 -71.17
C PRO A 621 25.74 8.03 -70.90
N ASP A 622 26.57 7.92 -69.85
CA ASP A 622 27.95 8.42 -69.57
C ASP A 622 28.58 9.68 -70.23
N GLN A 623 29.23 10.53 -69.42
CA GLN A 623 30.72 10.53 -69.21
C GLN A 623 31.22 11.64 -68.24
N THR A 624 32.25 11.33 -67.45
CA THR A 624 33.08 12.20 -66.56
C THR A 624 34.34 12.71 -67.30
N PRO A 625 35.33 13.43 -66.70
CA PRO A 625 35.36 14.44 -65.61
C PRO A 625 36.19 15.72 -65.97
N GLN A 626 36.34 16.70 -65.05
CA GLN A 626 37.62 17.34 -64.59
C GLN A 626 37.53 18.82 -64.09
N LYS A 627 38.52 19.17 -63.26
CA LYS A 627 38.81 20.43 -62.53
C LYS A 627 39.27 21.58 -63.47
N PRO A 628 39.33 22.88 -63.06
CA PRO A 628 40.49 23.36 -62.29
C PRO A 628 40.27 24.50 -61.24
N GLU A 629 41.26 24.66 -60.36
CA GLU A 629 41.58 25.83 -59.49
C GLU A 629 42.72 26.68 -60.16
N PRO A 630 43.41 27.69 -59.54
CA PRO A 630 43.22 28.45 -58.27
C PRO A 630 43.37 30.00 -58.41
N GLN A 631 43.19 30.77 -57.31
CA GLN A 631 44.08 31.91 -56.92
C GLN A 631 43.86 32.41 -55.46
N ARG A 632 44.83 33.14 -54.88
CA ARG A 632 44.97 33.52 -53.44
C ARG A 632 45.87 34.81 -53.31
N PRO A 633 46.21 35.30 -52.09
CA PRO A 633 45.57 36.31 -51.21
C PRO A 633 46.11 37.76 -51.39
N PRO A 634 45.76 38.75 -50.54
CA PRO A 634 46.48 39.10 -49.26
C PRO A 634 45.51 39.55 -48.09
N ASP A 635 45.88 40.01 -46.88
CA ASP A 635 46.96 39.77 -45.86
C ASP A 635 46.55 40.45 -44.49
N GLU A 636 47.28 40.28 -43.38
CA GLU A 636 47.05 40.92 -42.03
C GLU A 636 47.68 42.33 -41.89
N PRO A 637 47.23 43.21 -40.94
CA PRO A 637 47.95 43.37 -39.64
C PRO A 637 47.15 43.90 -38.40
N GLN A 638 47.76 43.78 -37.21
CA GLN A 638 47.52 44.54 -35.94
C GLN A 638 48.68 45.55 -35.68
N PRO A 639 48.72 46.42 -34.62
CA PRO A 639 47.69 47.03 -33.75
C PRO A 639 47.82 48.60 -33.61
N ASP A 640 47.20 49.19 -32.58
CA ASP A 640 47.40 50.52 -31.94
C ASP A 640 46.88 51.82 -32.61
N GLY A 641 46.16 52.64 -31.80
CA GLY A 641 45.77 54.03 -32.12
C GLY A 641 44.65 54.61 -31.24
N LYS A 642 44.99 55.47 -30.26
CA LYS A 642 44.04 56.23 -29.40
C LYS A 642 43.87 57.68 -29.87
N LEU A 643 42.79 58.33 -29.38
CA LEU A 643 42.44 59.77 -29.49
C LEU A 643 41.85 60.18 -30.86
N GLU A 644 40.84 61.04 -30.97
CA GLU A 644 39.92 61.66 -29.99
C GLU A 644 38.66 62.16 -30.75
N ALA A 645 37.46 62.02 -30.19
CA ALA A 645 36.25 62.65 -30.72
C ALA A 645 35.45 63.29 -29.57
N LYS A 646 34.93 64.51 -29.80
CA LYS A 646 34.16 65.33 -28.84
C LYS A 646 32.66 65.35 -29.21
N PRO A 647 31.76 65.71 -28.28
CA PRO A 647 30.75 64.74 -27.82
C PRO A 647 29.33 65.04 -28.30
N ASP A 648 28.51 63.98 -28.27
CA ASP A 648 27.05 64.05 -28.35
C ASP A 648 26.39 64.42 -26.99
N PRO A 649 25.14 64.91 -27.00
CA PRO A 649 24.45 65.38 -25.80
C PRO A 649 23.83 64.26 -24.94
N LYS A 650 23.47 64.63 -23.71
CA LYS A 650 23.19 63.73 -22.58
C LYS A 650 21.89 62.93 -22.63
N GLU A 651 22.00 61.75 -22.03
CA GLU A 651 21.03 60.93 -21.28
C GLU A 651 19.63 61.52 -21.00
N GLY A 652 18.62 60.65 -21.15
CA GLY A 652 17.38 60.66 -20.40
C GLY A 652 17.10 59.25 -19.86
N ASP A 653 16.81 59.14 -18.57
CA ASP A 653 16.74 57.87 -17.84
C ASP A 653 15.63 56.92 -18.33
N THR A 654 15.99 55.65 -18.52
CA THR A 654 15.05 54.51 -18.42
C THR A 654 15.77 53.36 -17.71
N PRO A 655 15.22 52.79 -16.61
CA PRO A 655 15.81 51.62 -15.98
C PRO A 655 15.68 50.39 -16.90
N PRO A 656 16.61 49.43 -16.86
CA PRO A 656 16.47 48.18 -17.59
C PRO A 656 15.23 47.40 -17.11
N PRO A 657 14.54 46.67 -18.01
CA PRO A 657 13.40 45.85 -17.61
C PRO A 657 13.85 44.75 -16.63
N GLN A 658 13.09 44.57 -15.54
CA GLN A 658 13.38 43.53 -14.55
C GLN A 658 13.20 42.12 -15.17
N PRO A 659 13.99 41.12 -14.73
CA PRO A 659 13.84 39.74 -15.19
C PRO A 659 12.40 39.23 -15.00
N LEU A 660 11.93 38.36 -15.91
CA LEU A 660 10.59 37.74 -15.76
C LEU A 660 10.44 36.97 -14.44
N GLU A 661 11.54 36.50 -13.86
CA GLU A 661 11.55 35.73 -12.61
C GLU A 661 11.11 36.53 -11.37
N THR A 662 11.20 37.87 -11.39
CA THR A 662 10.72 38.75 -10.31
C THR A 662 9.36 39.41 -10.59
N GLN A 663 8.69 39.10 -11.71
CA GLN A 663 7.37 39.66 -12.01
C GLN A 663 6.27 38.88 -11.28
N VAL A 664 5.60 39.55 -10.33
CA VAL A 664 4.49 38.99 -9.56
C VAL A 664 3.25 38.83 -10.44
N ASN A 665 2.69 37.62 -10.50
CA ASN A 665 1.46 37.36 -11.24
C ASN A 665 0.25 37.99 -10.49
N PRO A 666 -0.54 38.87 -11.12
CA PRO A 666 -1.63 39.60 -10.47
C PRO A 666 -2.82 38.74 -10.00
N GLU A 667 -3.00 37.53 -10.53
CA GLU A 667 -4.06 36.60 -10.09
C GLU A 667 -3.65 35.78 -8.85
N THR A 668 -2.37 35.41 -8.76
CA THR A 668 -1.86 34.53 -7.69
C THR A 668 -1.14 35.27 -6.57
N GLY A 669 -0.65 36.49 -6.82
CA GLY A 669 0.13 37.26 -5.85
C GLY A 669 1.58 36.81 -5.65
N PHE A 670 2.09 35.84 -6.44
CA PHE A 670 3.46 35.34 -6.34
C PHE A 670 4.25 35.57 -7.64
N SER A 671 5.56 35.81 -7.52
CA SER A 671 6.51 35.70 -8.63
C SER A 671 6.85 34.24 -8.96
N PRO A 672 7.38 33.95 -10.16
CA PRO A 672 7.87 32.60 -10.51
C PRO A 672 8.89 32.03 -9.53
N GLU A 673 9.76 32.85 -8.93
CA GLU A 673 10.71 32.39 -7.90
C GLU A 673 10.02 32.07 -6.58
N GLU A 674 9.12 32.92 -6.08
CA GLU A 674 8.37 32.68 -4.84
C GLU A 674 7.46 31.44 -4.98
N ALA A 675 6.82 31.27 -6.14
CA ALA A 675 6.02 30.08 -6.44
C ALA A 675 6.90 28.81 -6.43
N ARG A 676 8.10 28.87 -7.03
CA ARG A 676 9.07 27.75 -6.98
C ARG A 676 9.61 27.50 -5.57
N GLN A 677 9.83 28.53 -4.76
CA GLN A 677 10.23 28.38 -3.36
C GLN A 677 9.11 27.75 -2.53
N LYS A 678 7.87 28.25 -2.64
CA LYS A 678 6.69 27.63 -1.99
C LYS A 678 6.51 26.17 -2.43
N LEU A 679 6.63 25.87 -3.72
CA LEU A 679 6.55 24.49 -4.23
C LEU A 679 7.69 23.60 -3.73
N ARG A 680 8.92 24.13 -3.58
CA ARG A 680 10.04 23.38 -2.95
C ARG A 680 9.82 23.15 -1.46
N THR A 681 9.34 24.13 -0.71
CA THR A 681 8.98 23.93 0.70
C THR A 681 7.83 22.93 0.88
N LEU A 682 6.92 22.83 -0.09
CA LEU A 682 5.86 21.82 -0.10
C LEU A 682 6.35 20.43 -0.58
N ALA A 683 7.46 20.35 -1.33
CA ALA A 683 8.01 19.11 -1.86
C ALA A 683 9.04 18.42 -0.95
N ASP A 684 9.75 19.18 -0.10
CA ASP A 684 10.72 18.66 0.88
C ASP A 684 10.07 18.22 2.21
N GLU A 685 8.77 18.48 2.42
CA GLU A 685 8.07 18.10 3.65
C GLU A 685 7.20 16.84 3.48
N ASP A 686 7.58 15.76 4.18
CA ASP A 686 6.69 14.64 4.56
C ASP A 686 5.61 15.21 5.50
N THR A 687 4.62 15.88 4.90
CA THR A 687 3.60 16.73 5.55
C THR A 687 2.38 15.95 6.00
N ASP A 688 2.21 14.72 5.49
CA ASP A 688 1.03 13.90 5.74
C ASP A 688 1.18 13.09 7.03
N VAL A 689 0.16 13.24 7.88
CA VAL A 689 -0.04 12.40 9.06
C VAL A 689 -0.37 10.98 8.59
N ARG A 690 0.44 10.00 9.00
CA ARG A 690 0.27 8.59 8.60
C ARG A 690 -1.12 8.07 9.00
N PRO A 691 -1.75 7.24 8.16
CA PRO A 691 -3.16 6.86 8.30
C PRO A 691 -3.43 6.09 9.60
N LEU A 692 -4.72 5.99 9.98
CA LEU A 692 -5.17 5.24 11.15
C LEU A 692 -4.60 3.81 11.18
N VAL A 693 -4.29 3.32 12.37
CA VAL A 693 -4.08 1.89 12.58
C VAL A 693 -5.42 1.19 12.44
N ASN A 694 -5.55 0.41 11.36
CA ASN A 694 -6.74 -0.39 11.07
C ASN A 694 -7.05 -1.39 12.19
N MET A 695 -8.32 -1.80 12.25
CA MET A 695 -8.79 -2.78 13.21
C MET A 695 -7.98 -4.09 13.15
N PRO A 696 -7.53 -4.64 14.29
CA PRO A 696 -6.90 -5.95 14.28
C PRO A 696 -7.92 -7.00 13.86
N VAL A 697 -7.53 -7.83 12.90
CA VAL A 697 -8.18 -9.13 12.72
C VAL A 697 -8.03 -9.88 14.05
N GLN A 698 -9.10 -10.45 14.60
CA GLN A 698 -9.03 -11.23 15.86
C GLN A 698 -8.01 -12.40 15.79
N ALA A 699 -7.58 -12.75 14.58
CA ALA A 699 -6.52 -13.71 14.27
C ALA A 699 -5.08 -13.20 14.53
N GLU A 700 -4.85 -11.95 14.97
CA GLU A 700 -3.57 -11.50 15.58
C GLU A 700 -3.32 -12.25 16.90
N LYS A 701 -3.03 -13.55 16.80
CA LYS A 701 -2.24 -14.27 17.80
C LYS A 701 -0.86 -13.65 17.79
N TYR A 702 -0.65 -12.69 18.68
CA TYR A 702 0.66 -12.26 19.15
C TYR A 702 1.39 -13.48 19.76
N LYS A 703 1.99 -14.30 18.89
CA LYS A 703 3.15 -15.11 19.24
C LYS A 703 4.28 -14.11 19.48
N ASN A 704 4.97 -14.27 20.61
CA ASN A 704 6.11 -13.46 21.05
C ASN A 704 5.73 -12.13 21.74
N TRP A 705 5.07 -12.25 22.91
CA TRP A 705 5.46 -11.54 24.14
C TRP A 705 5.39 -12.55 25.29
#